data_AF-A0A923LQC5-F1
#
_entry.id   AF-A0A923LQC5-F1
#
_cell.length_a   1.000
_cell.length_b   1.000
_cell.length_c   1.000
_cell.angle_alpha   90.00
_cell.angle_beta   90.00
_cell.angle_gamma   90.00
#
_symmetry.space_group_name_H-M   'P 1'
#
loop_
_entity.id
_entity.type
_entity.pdbx_description
1 polymer ?
#
loop_
_entity_poly.entity_id
_entity_poly.type
_entity_poly.pdbx_seq_one_letter_code
_entity_poly.pdbx_strand_id
1 'polypeptide(L)'
;MNDIRLLTGKNIIPDFDTAAGLLGCRGVESKSGIKAVYETLFPLVKRYMRPKAAFLIDGQNRYLYVILTLGSGISRLPQRSDIRNDMLKVMMADAMADSCIFAFEEQILPMLSQSCLLEGFGILRRCEIPSEEFEITKQKEIYDKLDAKRTLGLTMTSGYMLEPVKSMCLLFELTEDTDRQNFKHDCNACNNQSCTLRKEEHVWLEITTAEQAEPRHICAKKEENLLAVLREHGMEVFAYCGGSGICGKCAITITKGDPAVTLADRTFFSKEQLAAGKRLACQMILQEDLGIYLGNSKEQFQALGSMRIQLRLDENASYQAEDYGVAVDIGTTTLAFALLKRQTGEVIDVYTMVNHQRSYGADVISRIQAANGQNGKKLTTCILTDIKNGFHILQKRNPQKKISSVVIAGNTVMMHLLRGYSCLGFTKYPFTKISLDMEELSFAKLLSQTDDVKAEAVKSDIEDISVTILPGISAFVGADITAGIFVCDMIKAGQISLLLDLGTNGEMALRTNTGIYVTSTAAGPAFEGGNIRWGMGSVDGAIANAKFVDGRLTVHTIGEKKPAGICGTGVIETVAELLQAGIIDANGKLKEPYFKTGYPLAENAQGEKICLTQADIREIQMAKAAVRAGIEVLCMRAGVTYQQIEQVYLAGGFGYYLDVKKAAVIGILPQELAEKTTAAGNTALGGALQYLETPEKKALMEVVSEAGEVSLAEDEAFKERYISYMGF
;
A
#
# COMPACT_ATOMS: atom_id res chain seq x y z
N MET A 1 -50.08 8.57 15.43
CA MET A 1 -49.72 7.27 16.05
C MET A 1 -48.40 6.87 15.43
N ASN A 2 -47.42 6.49 16.24
CA ASN A 2 -46.14 5.99 15.72
C ASN A 2 -46.41 4.75 14.86
N ASP A 3 -45.75 4.63 13.70
CA ASP A 3 -45.88 3.48 12.79
C ASP A 3 -45.13 2.25 13.37
N ILE A 4 -45.69 1.68 14.44
CA ILE A 4 -45.10 0.51 15.11
C ILE A 4 -45.45 -0.74 14.32
N ARG A 5 -44.43 -1.45 13.84
CA ARG A 5 -44.56 -2.66 13.03
C ARG A 5 -44.28 -3.90 13.86
N LEU A 6 -45.01 -4.98 13.59
CA LEU A 6 -44.91 -6.24 14.33
C LEU A 6 -44.40 -7.38 13.45
N LEU A 7 -43.47 -8.16 13.98
CA LEU A 7 -42.95 -9.37 13.38
C LEU A 7 -43.22 -10.58 14.29
N THR A 8 -43.43 -11.74 13.69
CA THR A 8 -43.60 -13.02 14.41
C THR A 8 -42.53 -13.99 13.96
N GLY A 9 -41.87 -14.64 14.92
CA GLY A 9 -40.82 -15.61 14.61
C GLY A 9 -41.40 -16.91 14.06
N LYS A 10 -40.78 -17.45 13.02
CA LYS A 10 -41.18 -18.72 12.38
C LYS A 10 -40.09 -19.76 12.56
N ASN A 11 -40.46 -20.94 13.05
CA ASN A 11 -39.55 -22.08 13.20
C ASN A 11 -38.25 -21.77 13.98
N ILE A 12 -38.31 -20.88 14.98
CA ILE A 12 -37.18 -20.61 15.87
C ILE A 12 -36.85 -21.88 16.65
N ILE A 13 -35.61 -22.34 16.49
CA ILE A 13 -35.05 -23.50 17.17
C ILE A 13 -33.75 -23.10 17.86
N PRO A 14 -33.46 -23.66 19.05
CA PRO A 14 -32.17 -23.46 19.68
C PRO A 14 -31.07 -24.14 18.85
N ASP A 15 -29.89 -23.56 18.87
CA ASP A 15 -28.65 -24.15 18.36
C ASP A 15 -27.92 -24.87 19.49
N PHE A 16 -27.57 -26.13 19.26
CA PHE A 16 -26.97 -26.97 20.30
C PHE A 16 -25.60 -26.46 20.72
N ASP A 17 -24.75 -26.07 19.77
CA ASP A 17 -23.39 -25.63 20.07
C ASP A 17 -23.37 -24.29 20.81
N THR A 18 -24.27 -23.38 20.45
CA THR A 18 -24.48 -22.11 21.16
C THR A 18 -24.99 -22.36 22.58
N ALA A 19 -26.01 -23.21 22.77
CA ALA A 19 -26.54 -23.54 24.09
C ALA A 19 -25.49 -24.25 24.97
N ALA A 20 -24.72 -25.18 24.41
CA ALA A 20 -23.61 -25.85 25.11
C ALA A 20 -22.48 -24.86 25.47
N GLY A 21 -22.16 -23.92 24.57
CA GLY A 21 -21.18 -22.88 24.82
C GLY A 21 -21.56 -21.93 25.95
N LEU A 22 -22.84 -21.57 26.06
CA LEU A 22 -23.39 -20.77 27.17
C LEU A 22 -23.28 -21.48 28.53
N LEU A 23 -23.23 -22.82 28.53
CA LEU A 23 -22.97 -23.64 29.72
C LEU A 23 -21.47 -23.86 30.00
N GLY A 24 -20.58 -23.30 29.18
CA GLY A 24 -19.12 -23.45 29.30
C GLY A 24 -18.55 -24.73 28.68
N CYS A 25 -19.35 -25.53 27.95
CA CYS A 25 -18.92 -26.80 27.38
C CYS A 25 -18.37 -26.63 25.95
N ARG A 26 -17.07 -26.32 25.82
CA ARG A 26 -16.42 -26.01 24.52
C ARG A 26 -15.75 -27.21 23.82
N GLY A 27 -15.50 -28.34 24.50
CA GLY A 27 -14.80 -29.51 23.95
C GLY A 27 -15.68 -30.74 23.67
N VAL A 28 -15.27 -31.61 22.74
CA VAL A 28 -16.05 -32.78 22.26
C VAL A 28 -16.40 -33.76 23.39
N GLU A 29 -15.47 -34.02 24.31
CA GLU A 29 -15.70 -34.93 25.45
C GLU A 29 -16.76 -34.41 26.43
N SER A 30 -16.83 -33.08 26.62
CA SER A 30 -17.80 -32.42 27.51
C SER A 30 -19.24 -32.36 26.95
N LYS A 31 -19.41 -32.56 25.64
CA LYS A 31 -20.70 -32.42 24.94
C LYS A 31 -21.56 -33.68 24.96
N SER A 32 -20.98 -34.85 25.24
CA SER A 32 -21.66 -36.16 25.17
C SER A 32 -22.78 -36.32 26.22
N GLY A 33 -22.57 -35.85 27.45
CA GLY A 33 -23.56 -35.95 28.54
C GLY A 33 -24.70 -34.94 28.47
N ILE A 34 -24.46 -33.74 27.91
CA ILE A 34 -25.46 -32.66 27.84
C ILE A 34 -26.40 -32.78 26.65
N LYS A 35 -26.01 -33.53 25.60
CA LYS A 35 -26.81 -33.72 24.38
C LYS A 35 -28.13 -34.44 24.65
N ALA A 36 -28.13 -35.45 25.51
CA ALA A 36 -29.36 -36.17 25.88
C ALA A 36 -30.37 -35.25 26.61
N VAL A 37 -29.87 -34.34 27.45
CA VAL A 37 -30.69 -33.35 28.15
C VAL A 37 -31.28 -32.34 27.16
N TYR A 38 -30.46 -31.85 26.22
CA TYR A 38 -30.90 -30.97 25.15
C TYR A 38 -32.03 -31.59 24.30
N GLU A 39 -31.85 -32.84 23.85
CA GLU A 39 -32.84 -33.55 23.03
C GLU A 39 -34.17 -33.75 23.77
N THR A 40 -34.12 -33.99 25.08
CA THR A 40 -35.31 -34.13 25.94
C THR A 40 -36.07 -32.80 26.06
N LEU A 41 -35.36 -31.68 26.18
CA LEU A 41 -35.95 -30.35 26.39
C LEU A 41 -36.41 -29.68 25.10
N PHE A 42 -35.82 -30.02 23.96
CA PHE A 42 -36.07 -29.39 22.66
C PHE A 42 -37.56 -29.28 22.28
N PRO A 43 -38.40 -30.33 22.39
CA PRO A 43 -39.83 -30.22 22.09
C PRO A 43 -40.57 -29.28 23.04
N LEU A 44 -40.13 -29.20 24.31
CA LEU A 44 -40.75 -28.34 25.32
C LEU A 44 -40.39 -26.87 25.09
N VAL A 45 -39.13 -26.55 24.81
CA VAL A 45 -38.68 -25.20 24.45
C VAL A 45 -39.51 -24.68 23.27
N LYS A 46 -39.62 -25.46 22.20
CA LYS A 46 -40.43 -25.09 21.01
C LYS A 46 -41.90 -24.82 21.36
N ARG A 47 -42.50 -25.62 22.25
CA ARG A 47 -43.92 -25.49 22.64
C ARG A 47 -44.20 -24.22 23.46
N TYR A 48 -43.29 -23.84 24.34
CA TYR A 48 -43.47 -22.75 25.32
C TYR A 48 -43.10 -21.36 24.77
N MET A 49 -42.41 -21.28 23.63
CA MET A 49 -42.08 -20.01 22.98
C MET A 49 -43.24 -19.44 22.16
N ARG A 50 -43.33 -18.11 22.17
CA ARG A 50 -44.21 -17.29 21.32
C ARG A 50 -43.40 -16.07 20.83
N PRO A 51 -42.48 -16.26 19.87
CA PRO A 51 -41.56 -15.22 19.42
C PRO A 51 -42.29 -14.07 18.71
N LYS A 52 -42.11 -12.85 19.23
CA LYS A 52 -42.68 -11.61 18.66
C LYS A 52 -41.67 -10.48 18.76
N ALA A 53 -41.64 -9.60 17.76
CA ALA A 53 -40.85 -8.39 17.77
C ALA A 53 -41.71 -7.19 17.37
N ALA A 54 -41.39 -6.03 17.92
CA ALA A 54 -41.95 -4.74 17.54
C ALA A 54 -40.80 -3.81 17.17
N PHE A 55 -40.97 -3.02 16.10
CA PHE A 55 -39.98 -2.03 15.71
C PHE A 55 -40.60 -0.74 15.20
N LEU A 56 -39.81 0.33 15.24
CA LEU A 56 -40.15 1.67 14.78
C LEU A 56 -38.91 2.30 14.14
N ILE A 57 -39.08 2.81 12.92
CA ILE A 57 -38.06 3.61 12.23
C ILE A 57 -38.34 5.09 12.52
N ASP A 58 -37.37 5.77 13.13
CA ASP A 58 -37.41 7.19 13.47
C ASP A 58 -36.41 7.93 12.59
N GLY A 59 -36.83 8.23 11.35
CA GLY A 59 -35.99 8.89 10.36
C GLY A 59 -35.53 10.29 10.76
N GLN A 60 -36.24 10.98 11.66
CA GLN A 60 -35.84 12.30 12.15
C GLN A 60 -34.62 12.21 13.06
N ASN A 61 -34.63 11.26 13.99
CA ASN A 61 -33.50 11.03 14.90
C ASN A 61 -32.49 10.03 14.35
N ARG A 62 -32.70 9.50 13.14
CA ARG A 62 -31.89 8.46 12.48
C ARG A 62 -31.68 7.23 13.36
N TYR A 63 -32.75 6.72 13.96
CA TYR A 63 -32.70 5.49 14.76
C TYR A 63 -33.74 4.47 14.32
N LEU A 64 -33.36 3.20 14.39
CA LEU A 64 -34.27 2.07 14.37
C LEU A 64 -34.34 1.47 15.77
N TYR A 65 -35.54 1.48 16.35
CA TYR A 65 -35.84 0.93 17.67
C TYR A 65 -36.47 -0.45 17.54
N VAL A 66 -35.96 -1.46 18.25
CA VAL A 66 -36.50 -2.82 18.18
C VAL A 66 -36.59 -3.43 19.58
N ILE A 67 -37.69 -4.09 19.90
CA ILE A 67 -37.78 -5.02 21.03
C ILE A 67 -38.31 -6.36 20.52
N LEU A 68 -37.69 -7.45 20.96
CA LEU A 68 -38.14 -8.80 20.66
C LEU A 68 -38.21 -9.67 21.92
N THR A 69 -39.13 -10.63 21.94
CA THR A 69 -39.36 -11.51 23.09
C THR A 69 -39.74 -12.92 22.65
N LEU A 70 -39.34 -13.92 23.43
CA LEU A 70 -39.82 -15.30 23.29
C LEU A 70 -41.13 -15.56 24.04
N GLY A 71 -41.64 -14.58 24.81
CA GLY A 71 -42.89 -14.65 25.55
C GLY A 71 -42.77 -15.34 26.93
N SER A 72 -43.76 -15.10 27.81
CA SER A 72 -43.70 -15.49 29.23
C SER A 72 -43.82 -17.00 29.49
N GLY A 73 -44.15 -17.78 28.45
CA GLY A 73 -44.19 -19.24 28.54
C GLY A 73 -42.79 -19.81 28.80
N ILE A 74 -41.79 -19.35 28.07
CA ILE A 74 -40.44 -19.94 28.12
C ILE A 74 -39.76 -19.72 29.48
N SER A 75 -39.98 -18.58 30.13
CA SER A 75 -39.47 -18.28 31.49
C SER A 75 -40.09 -19.16 32.58
N ARG A 76 -41.22 -19.84 32.31
CA ARG A 76 -41.85 -20.79 33.24
C ARG A 76 -41.37 -22.23 33.02
N LEU A 77 -40.70 -22.52 31.91
CA LEU A 77 -40.21 -23.87 31.60
C LEU A 77 -39.28 -24.42 32.70
N PRO A 78 -38.30 -23.65 33.22
CA PRO A 78 -37.43 -24.14 34.30
C PRO A 78 -38.15 -24.42 35.63
N GLN A 79 -39.36 -23.88 35.82
CA GLN A 79 -40.13 -24.01 37.06
C GLN A 79 -41.02 -25.27 37.10
N ARG A 80 -41.13 -26.02 35.99
CA ARG A 80 -41.93 -27.25 35.95
C ARG A 80 -41.37 -28.30 36.90
N SER A 81 -42.24 -29.10 37.52
CA SER A 81 -41.86 -30.12 38.51
C SER A 81 -40.87 -31.18 37.97
N ASP A 82 -40.96 -31.51 36.68
CA ASP A 82 -40.09 -32.46 35.98
C ASP A 82 -38.72 -31.89 35.56
N ILE A 83 -38.54 -30.56 35.68
CA ILE A 83 -37.31 -29.83 35.30
C ILE A 83 -36.63 -29.22 36.55
N ARG A 84 -37.40 -28.56 37.42
CA ARG A 84 -36.89 -27.77 38.56
C ARG A 84 -36.04 -28.53 39.57
N ASN A 85 -36.20 -29.85 39.64
CA ASN A 85 -35.45 -30.72 40.56
C ASN A 85 -34.13 -31.23 39.94
N ASP A 86 -33.83 -30.87 38.70
CA ASP A 86 -32.63 -31.26 37.95
C ASP A 86 -31.92 -30.00 37.46
N MET A 87 -30.82 -29.65 38.14
CA MET A 87 -30.07 -28.42 37.88
C MET A 87 -29.56 -28.33 36.44
N LEU A 88 -29.13 -29.45 35.85
CA LEU A 88 -28.64 -29.47 34.47
C LEU A 88 -29.77 -29.21 33.47
N LYS A 89 -30.98 -29.73 33.72
CA LYS A 89 -32.15 -29.42 32.90
C LYS A 89 -32.59 -27.95 33.03
N VAL A 90 -32.52 -27.39 34.22
CA VAL A 90 -32.81 -25.96 34.46
C VAL A 90 -31.85 -25.08 33.67
N MET A 91 -30.54 -25.31 33.80
CA MET A 91 -29.51 -24.54 33.11
C MET A 91 -29.59 -24.71 31.59
N MET A 92 -29.81 -25.94 31.10
CA MET A 92 -29.96 -26.20 29.68
C MET A 92 -31.22 -25.55 29.11
N ALA A 93 -32.36 -25.60 29.81
CA ALA A 93 -33.58 -24.93 29.37
C ALA A 93 -33.40 -23.41 29.24
N ASP A 94 -32.65 -22.80 30.16
CA ASP A 94 -32.33 -21.36 30.12
C ASP A 94 -31.37 -21.01 28.97
N ALA A 95 -30.30 -21.79 28.80
CA ALA A 95 -29.33 -21.62 27.71
C ALA A 95 -29.95 -21.85 26.32
N MET A 96 -30.89 -22.81 26.20
CA MET A 96 -31.66 -23.01 24.97
C MET A 96 -32.59 -21.82 24.69
N ALA A 97 -33.18 -21.21 25.72
CA ALA A 97 -34.00 -20.01 25.55
C ALA A 97 -33.15 -18.81 25.10
N ASP A 98 -31.92 -18.66 25.61
CA ASP A 98 -30.98 -17.64 25.12
C ASP A 98 -30.54 -17.93 23.69
N SER A 99 -30.22 -19.17 23.34
CA SER A 99 -29.92 -19.52 21.95
C SER A 99 -31.08 -19.20 21.00
N CYS A 100 -32.33 -19.46 21.41
CA CYS A 100 -33.52 -19.12 20.64
C CYS A 100 -33.71 -17.61 20.45
N ILE A 101 -33.33 -16.78 21.42
CA ILE A 101 -33.49 -15.33 21.30
C ILE A 101 -32.51 -14.75 20.27
N PHE A 102 -31.29 -15.29 20.22
CA PHE A 102 -30.29 -14.96 19.19
C PHE A 102 -30.72 -15.46 17.81
N ALA A 103 -31.24 -16.70 17.71
CA ALA A 103 -31.76 -17.21 16.44
C ALA A 103 -32.96 -16.39 15.94
N PHE A 104 -33.80 -15.89 16.84
CA PHE A 104 -34.91 -15.02 16.47
C PHE A 104 -34.45 -13.63 16.02
N GLU A 105 -33.45 -13.07 16.71
CA GLU A 105 -32.78 -11.85 16.26
C GLU A 105 -32.23 -12.01 14.83
N GLU A 106 -31.40 -13.03 14.56
CA GLU A 106 -30.85 -13.27 13.23
C GLU A 106 -31.92 -13.40 12.15
N GLN A 107 -33.06 -14.01 12.48
CA GLN A 107 -34.19 -14.12 11.55
C GLN A 107 -34.80 -12.76 11.20
N ILE A 108 -34.87 -11.81 12.15
CA ILE A 108 -35.54 -10.52 11.91
C ILE A 108 -34.64 -9.47 11.25
N LEU A 109 -33.30 -9.57 11.37
CA LEU A 109 -32.38 -8.57 10.81
C LEU A 109 -32.60 -8.29 9.31
N PRO A 110 -32.77 -9.29 8.42
CA PRO A 110 -33.05 -9.02 7.01
C PRO A 110 -34.40 -8.32 6.77
N MET A 111 -35.41 -8.61 7.59
CA MET A 111 -36.73 -7.96 7.50
C MET A 111 -36.66 -6.49 7.95
N LEU A 112 -35.86 -6.21 8.97
CA LEU A 112 -35.58 -4.85 9.43
C LEU A 112 -34.79 -4.06 8.37
N SER A 113 -33.79 -4.67 7.76
CA SER A 113 -33.02 -4.12 6.62
C SER A 113 -33.94 -3.67 5.50
N GLN A 114 -34.79 -4.58 5.03
CA GLN A 114 -35.73 -4.30 3.95
C GLN A 114 -36.71 -3.18 4.31
N SER A 115 -37.15 -3.12 5.57
CA SER A 115 -38.05 -2.06 6.04
C SER A 115 -37.36 -0.68 6.06
N CYS A 116 -36.08 -0.61 6.44
CA CYS A 116 -35.30 0.64 6.41
C CYS A 116 -35.03 1.09 4.98
N LEU A 117 -34.69 0.17 4.09
CA LEU A 117 -34.46 0.45 2.66
C LEU A 117 -35.70 1.04 1.98
N LEU A 118 -36.88 0.51 2.30
CA LEU A 118 -38.16 1.05 1.79
C LEU A 118 -38.44 2.48 2.27
N GLU A 119 -37.83 2.89 3.38
CA GLU A 119 -37.92 4.26 3.92
C GLU A 119 -36.71 5.13 3.54
N GLY A 120 -35.80 4.62 2.69
CA GLY A 120 -34.65 5.36 2.20
C GLY A 120 -33.44 5.40 3.14
N PHE A 121 -33.34 4.45 4.08
CA PHE A 121 -32.25 4.38 5.05
C PHE A 121 -31.45 3.09 4.93
N GLY A 122 -30.12 3.20 5.06
CA GLY A 122 -29.23 2.12 5.46
C GLY A 122 -29.00 2.10 6.97
N ILE A 123 -28.27 1.09 7.44
CA ILE A 123 -27.91 0.91 8.86
C ILE A 123 -26.41 1.09 9.03
N LEU A 124 -26.06 2.15 9.78
CA LEU A 124 -24.68 2.57 10.02
C LEU A 124 -23.95 1.62 10.97
N ARG A 125 -24.60 1.30 12.10
CA ARG A 125 -24.11 0.41 13.16
C ARG A 125 -25.23 0.00 14.12
N ARG A 126 -24.97 -1.03 14.92
CA ARG A 126 -25.72 -1.39 16.13
C ARG A 126 -25.18 -0.61 17.33
N CYS A 127 -26.07 -0.10 18.17
CA CYS A 127 -25.74 0.58 19.43
C CYS A 127 -26.00 -0.34 20.62
N GLU A 128 -25.08 -0.36 21.59
CA GLU A 128 -25.21 -1.17 22.82
C GLU A 128 -25.86 -0.37 23.94
N ILE A 129 -26.75 -1.01 24.71
CA ILE A 129 -27.43 -0.43 25.87
C ILE A 129 -27.31 -1.41 27.05
N PRO A 130 -26.68 -1.03 28.19
CA PRO A 130 -25.97 0.22 28.42
C PRO A 130 -24.57 0.24 27.76
N SER A 131 -24.07 1.43 27.40
CA SER A 131 -22.72 1.68 26.91
C SER A 131 -22.22 3.05 27.38
N GLU A 132 -20.99 3.45 27.00
CA GLU A 132 -20.47 4.81 27.25
C GLU A 132 -21.35 5.90 26.60
N GLU A 133 -22.07 5.56 25.52
CA GLU A 133 -22.91 6.47 24.77
C GLU A 133 -24.37 6.47 25.23
N PHE A 134 -24.88 5.32 25.72
CA PHE A 134 -26.28 5.17 26.10
C PHE A 134 -26.44 4.55 27.48
N GLU A 135 -27.03 5.30 28.42
CA GLU A 135 -27.44 4.76 29.72
C GLU A 135 -28.59 3.75 29.60
N ILE A 136 -28.79 2.92 30.62
CA ILE A 136 -29.89 1.94 30.68
C ILE A 136 -31.28 2.60 30.58
N THR A 137 -31.40 3.89 30.90
CA THR A 137 -32.62 4.70 30.72
C THR A 137 -33.06 4.75 29.26
N LYS A 138 -32.13 4.58 28.29
CA LYS A 138 -32.46 4.47 26.87
C LYS A 138 -33.34 3.26 26.56
N GLN A 139 -33.19 2.15 27.29
CA GLN A 139 -34.07 0.97 27.16
C GLN A 139 -35.52 1.31 27.54
N LYS A 140 -35.72 2.15 28.56
CA LYS A 140 -37.06 2.65 28.92
C LYS A 140 -37.67 3.49 27.81
N GLU A 141 -36.89 4.39 27.22
CA GLU A 141 -37.36 5.22 26.10
C GLU A 141 -37.84 4.36 24.92
N ILE A 142 -37.07 3.32 24.57
CA ILE A 142 -37.42 2.38 23.49
C ILE A 142 -38.71 1.60 23.84
N TYR A 143 -38.81 1.11 25.08
CA TYR A 143 -40.00 0.42 25.58
C TYR A 143 -41.26 1.29 25.45
N ASP A 144 -41.17 2.57 25.82
CA ASP A 144 -42.29 3.52 25.74
C ASP A 144 -42.61 3.90 24.29
N LYS A 145 -41.60 4.13 23.43
CA LYS A 145 -41.78 4.45 21.99
C LYS A 145 -42.48 3.32 21.22
N LEU A 146 -42.17 2.07 21.55
CA LEU A 146 -42.75 0.87 20.93
C LEU A 146 -44.05 0.40 21.60
N ASP A 147 -44.50 1.09 22.65
CA ASP A 147 -45.66 0.70 23.46
C ASP A 147 -45.63 -0.80 23.81
N ALA A 148 -44.46 -1.26 24.27
CA ALA A 148 -44.13 -2.67 24.40
C ALA A 148 -45.07 -3.45 25.34
N LYS A 149 -45.75 -2.74 26.25
CA LYS A 149 -46.81 -3.31 27.09
C LYS A 149 -48.00 -3.80 26.27
N ARG A 150 -48.47 -2.99 25.32
CA ARG A 150 -49.63 -3.33 24.48
C ARG A 150 -49.22 -4.19 23.29
N THR A 151 -48.09 -3.89 22.66
CA THR A 151 -47.64 -4.55 21.42
C THR A 151 -47.04 -5.94 21.67
N LEU A 152 -46.22 -6.08 22.71
CA LEU A 152 -45.49 -7.31 23.01
C LEU A 152 -45.93 -7.98 24.32
N GLY A 153 -46.72 -7.32 25.15
CA GLY A 153 -47.16 -7.85 26.45
C GLY A 153 -46.05 -7.83 27.49
N LEU A 154 -45.05 -6.95 27.34
CA LEU A 154 -43.93 -6.84 28.26
C LEU A 154 -44.27 -5.95 29.45
N THR A 155 -43.64 -6.22 30.59
CA THR A 155 -43.54 -5.30 31.72
C THR A 155 -42.08 -4.91 31.91
N MET A 156 -41.84 -3.86 32.72
CA MET A 156 -40.49 -3.42 33.01
C MET A 156 -40.35 -3.11 34.49
N THR A 157 -39.26 -3.55 35.10
CA THR A 157 -38.99 -3.34 36.53
C THR A 157 -38.50 -1.92 36.81
N SER A 158 -38.39 -1.53 38.09
CA SER A 158 -37.80 -0.25 38.49
C SER A 158 -36.33 -0.11 38.10
N GLY A 159 -35.62 -1.22 37.89
CA GLY A 159 -34.26 -1.28 37.36
C GLY A 159 -34.19 -1.37 35.83
N TYR A 160 -35.29 -1.04 35.13
CA TYR A 160 -35.40 -1.04 33.66
C TYR A 160 -35.23 -2.41 32.98
N MET A 161 -35.29 -3.52 33.72
CA MET A 161 -35.23 -4.86 33.13
C MET A 161 -36.57 -5.25 32.50
N LEU A 162 -36.54 -5.83 31.30
CA LEU A 162 -37.72 -6.33 30.60
C LEU A 162 -38.22 -7.64 31.19
N GLU A 163 -39.54 -7.77 31.31
CA GLU A 163 -40.22 -8.97 31.78
C GLU A 163 -41.25 -9.45 30.73
N PRO A 164 -41.20 -10.72 30.29
CA PRO A 164 -40.26 -11.78 30.69
C PRO A 164 -38.80 -11.53 30.32
N VAL A 165 -37.88 -12.11 31.10
CA VAL A 165 -36.41 -11.91 31.00
C VAL A 165 -35.83 -12.33 29.65
N LYS A 166 -36.46 -13.29 28.96
CA LYS A 166 -36.06 -13.71 27.59
C LYS A 166 -36.65 -12.75 26.55
N SER A 167 -36.26 -11.48 26.70
CA SER A 167 -36.57 -10.36 25.83
C SER A 167 -35.31 -9.53 25.61
N MET A 168 -35.19 -8.92 24.44
CA MET A 168 -34.00 -8.17 24.01
C MET A 168 -34.42 -6.84 23.40
N CYS A 169 -33.69 -5.79 23.75
CA CYS A 169 -33.84 -4.44 23.21
C CYS A 169 -32.65 -4.17 22.28
N LEU A 170 -32.92 -3.69 21.06
CA LEU A 170 -31.90 -3.34 20.07
C LEU A 170 -32.10 -1.90 19.61
N LEU A 171 -30.99 -1.20 19.41
CA LEU A 171 -30.92 0.13 18.84
C LEU A 171 -29.95 0.12 17.66
N PHE A 172 -30.37 0.67 16.54
CA PHE A 172 -29.50 0.84 15.37
C PHE A 172 -29.50 2.29 14.93
N GLU A 173 -28.32 2.80 14.59
CA GLU A 173 -28.15 4.11 13.98
C GLU A 173 -28.33 3.99 12.46
N LEU A 174 -29.12 4.90 11.88
CA LEU A 174 -29.46 4.91 10.47
C LEU A 174 -28.57 5.90 9.71
N THR A 175 -28.35 5.59 8.43
CA THR A 175 -27.64 6.45 7.49
C THR A 175 -28.46 6.62 6.22
N GLU A 176 -28.24 7.71 5.49
CA GLU A 176 -28.84 7.94 4.16
C GLU A 176 -28.15 7.08 3.08
N ASP A 177 -26.99 6.50 3.40
CA ASP A 177 -26.32 5.50 2.57
C ASP A 177 -27.03 4.15 2.66
N THR A 178 -27.92 3.88 1.72
CA THR A 178 -28.73 2.65 1.67
C THR A 178 -27.90 1.38 1.44
N ASP A 179 -26.69 1.50 0.88
CA ASP A 179 -25.81 0.34 0.63
C ASP A 179 -25.13 -0.15 1.93
N ARG A 180 -25.16 0.67 2.97
CA ARG A 180 -24.60 0.32 4.28
C ARG A 180 -25.60 -0.47 5.12
N GLN A 181 -25.23 -1.69 5.50
CA GLN A 181 -26.10 -2.65 6.18
C GLN A 181 -25.38 -3.35 7.35
N ASN A 182 -24.90 -2.57 8.32
CA ASN A 182 -24.07 -3.05 9.42
C ASN A 182 -24.89 -3.49 10.64
N PHE A 183 -25.44 -4.71 10.58
CA PHE A 183 -26.27 -5.28 11.66
C PHE A 183 -25.50 -5.94 12.80
N LYS A 184 -24.29 -6.42 12.51
CA LYS A 184 -23.55 -7.29 13.42
C LYS A 184 -22.87 -6.48 14.51
N HIS A 185 -22.90 -7.02 15.72
CA HIS A 185 -22.09 -6.53 16.83
C HIS A 185 -20.61 -6.69 16.47
N ASP A 186 -19.83 -5.61 16.62
CA ASP A 186 -18.39 -5.64 16.42
C ASP A 186 -17.70 -6.18 17.68
N CYS A 187 -17.27 -7.44 17.64
CA CYS A 187 -16.53 -8.05 18.74
C CYS A 187 -15.15 -7.40 18.96
N ASN A 188 -14.59 -6.70 17.97
CA ASN A 188 -13.28 -6.04 18.08
C ASN A 188 -13.37 -4.76 18.91
N ALA A 189 -14.52 -4.08 18.88
CA ALA A 189 -14.81 -2.88 19.68
C ALA A 189 -15.50 -3.21 21.03
N CYS A 190 -15.72 -4.49 21.34
CA CYS A 190 -16.46 -4.93 22.52
C CYS A 190 -15.57 -5.00 23.77
N ASN A 191 -15.91 -4.20 24.80
CA ASN A 191 -15.20 -4.14 26.08
C ASN A 191 -15.45 -5.35 27.00
N ASN A 192 -16.36 -6.26 26.65
CA ASN A 192 -16.59 -7.47 27.44
C ASN A 192 -15.52 -8.54 27.15
N GLN A 193 -14.40 -8.41 27.86
CA GLN A 193 -13.22 -9.27 27.78
C GLN A 193 -13.49 -10.73 28.14
N SER A 194 -14.60 -11.02 28.84
CA SER A 194 -15.01 -12.36 29.27
C SER A 194 -16.19 -12.92 28.47
N CYS A 195 -16.57 -12.32 27.33
CA CYS A 195 -17.74 -12.72 26.56
C CYS A 195 -17.64 -14.18 26.08
N THR A 196 -18.56 -15.03 26.56
CA THR A 196 -18.59 -16.46 26.24
C THR A 196 -18.95 -16.77 24.79
N LEU A 197 -19.45 -15.76 24.04
CA LEU A 197 -19.91 -15.84 22.66
C LEU A 197 -18.90 -15.31 21.62
N ARG A 198 -17.70 -14.86 22.02
CA ARG A 198 -16.65 -14.41 21.09
C ARG A 198 -16.07 -15.63 20.33
N LYS A 199 -16.25 -15.67 19.00
CA LYS A 199 -16.11 -16.88 18.16
C LYS A 199 -14.70 -17.17 17.59
N GLU A 200 -13.79 -16.20 17.54
CA GLU A 200 -12.47 -16.37 16.90
C GLU A 200 -11.31 -16.34 17.92
N GLU A 201 -10.30 -17.21 17.74
CA GLU A 201 -9.05 -17.14 18.51
C GLU A 201 -8.22 -15.95 18.03
N HIS A 202 -7.82 -15.09 18.95
CA HIS A 202 -7.04 -13.88 18.66
C HIS A 202 -5.68 -13.95 19.32
N VAL A 203 -4.73 -13.20 18.78
CA VAL A 203 -3.42 -12.95 19.38
C VAL A 203 -3.21 -11.45 19.56
N TRP A 204 -2.44 -11.10 20.58
CA TRP A 204 -2.05 -9.74 20.88
C TRP A 204 -0.62 -9.46 20.43
N LEU A 205 -0.47 -8.38 19.66
CA LEU A 205 0.82 -7.88 19.23
C LEU A 205 1.18 -6.62 20.04
N GLU A 206 2.29 -6.68 20.73
CA GLU A 206 2.92 -5.53 21.40
C GLU A 206 4.02 -5.00 20.49
N ILE A 207 3.79 -3.85 19.87
CA ILE A 207 4.67 -3.32 18.81
C ILE A 207 5.43 -2.11 19.32
N THR A 208 6.75 -2.18 19.24
CA THR A 208 7.67 -1.09 19.56
C THR A 208 8.38 -0.62 18.30
N THR A 209 8.61 0.70 18.20
CA THR A 209 9.34 1.34 17.10
C THR A 209 10.41 2.26 17.68
N ALA A 210 11.37 2.70 16.87
CA ALA A 210 12.41 3.62 17.32
C ALA A 210 11.87 5.03 17.71
N GLU A 211 10.69 5.42 17.22
CA GLU A 211 10.13 6.78 17.38
C GLU A 211 9.10 6.90 18.52
N GLN A 212 8.52 5.78 18.98
CA GLN A 212 7.45 5.78 19.98
C GLN A 212 7.94 5.25 21.33
N ALA A 213 7.78 6.05 22.38
CA ALA A 213 8.14 5.68 23.75
C ALA A 213 7.18 4.64 24.36
N GLU A 214 5.92 4.59 23.89
CA GLU A 214 4.92 3.63 24.37
C GLU A 214 4.60 2.56 23.30
N PRO A 215 4.50 1.28 23.69
CA PRO A 215 4.16 0.20 22.77
C PRO A 215 2.72 0.26 22.26
N ARG A 216 2.55 0.12 20.95
CA ARG A 216 1.23 0.02 20.30
C ARG A 216 0.72 -1.41 20.41
N HIS A 217 -0.52 -1.57 20.86
CA HIS A 217 -1.15 -2.88 21.00
C HIS A 217 -2.13 -3.12 19.85
N ILE A 218 -1.98 -4.25 19.17
CA ILE A 218 -2.84 -4.66 18.05
C ILE A 218 -3.45 -6.02 18.37
N CYS A 219 -4.76 -6.14 18.22
CA CYS A 219 -5.46 -7.41 18.25
C CYS A 219 -5.53 -7.93 16.81
N ALA A 220 -5.05 -9.15 16.58
CA ALA A 220 -5.08 -9.78 15.26
C ALA A 220 -5.67 -11.18 15.37
N LYS A 221 -6.17 -11.72 14.26
CA LYS A 221 -6.68 -13.09 14.27
C LYS A 221 -5.51 -14.07 14.32
N LYS A 222 -5.69 -15.16 15.06
CA LYS A 222 -4.76 -16.27 14.98
C LYS A 222 -4.75 -16.84 13.56
N GLU A 223 -3.60 -17.33 13.12
CA GLU A 223 -3.30 -17.81 11.77
C GLU A 223 -3.17 -16.74 10.67
N GLU A 224 -3.28 -15.45 11.00
CA GLU A 224 -2.99 -14.38 10.05
C GLU A 224 -1.48 -14.17 9.82
N ASN A 225 -1.13 -13.65 8.66
CA ASN A 225 0.24 -13.30 8.32
C ASN A 225 0.62 -11.95 8.98
N LEU A 226 1.75 -11.91 9.70
CA LEU A 226 2.18 -10.71 10.42
C LEU A 226 2.33 -9.49 9.50
N LEU A 227 2.92 -9.64 8.31
CA LEU A 227 3.07 -8.52 7.37
C LEU A 227 1.71 -7.96 6.92
N ALA A 228 0.70 -8.80 6.71
CA ALA A 228 -0.63 -8.35 6.34
C ALA A 228 -1.28 -7.54 7.48
N VAL A 229 -1.21 -8.06 8.71
CA VAL A 229 -1.73 -7.40 9.92
C VAL A 229 -1.07 -6.04 10.14
N LEU A 230 0.26 -5.97 10.02
CA LEU A 230 1.00 -4.71 10.16
C LEU A 230 0.56 -3.67 9.13
N ARG A 231 0.38 -4.08 7.86
CA ARG A 231 -0.08 -3.19 6.78
C ARG A 231 -1.49 -2.68 7.00
N GLU A 232 -2.41 -3.54 7.43
CA GLU A 232 -3.81 -3.17 7.71
C GLU A 232 -3.90 -2.10 8.80
N HIS A 233 -3.01 -2.14 9.77
CA HIS A 233 -2.95 -1.17 10.87
C HIS A 233 -2.04 0.04 10.59
N GLY A 234 -1.63 0.22 9.35
CA GLY A 234 -0.82 1.35 8.89
C GLY A 234 0.63 1.34 9.38
N MET A 235 1.18 0.18 9.74
CA MET A 235 2.57 0.03 10.16
C MET A 235 3.48 -0.26 8.95
N GLU A 236 4.50 0.57 8.76
CA GLU A 236 5.42 0.45 7.62
C GLU A 236 6.48 -0.64 7.83
N VAL A 237 6.40 -1.70 7.02
CA VAL A 237 7.43 -2.74 6.92
C VAL A 237 7.83 -2.93 5.47
N PHE A 238 9.13 -2.83 5.19
CA PHE A 238 9.67 -3.02 3.85
C PHE A 238 9.53 -4.47 3.41
N ALA A 239 8.85 -4.74 2.30
CA ALA A 239 8.69 -6.10 1.79
C ALA A 239 8.76 -6.09 0.26
N TYR A 240 9.94 -5.81 -0.27
CA TYR A 240 10.13 -5.56 -1.70
C TYR A 240 9.66 -6.72 -2.59
N CYS A 241 9.90 -7.95 -2.17
CA CYS A 241 9.44 -9.13 -2.89
C CYS A 241 7.91 -9.40 -2.81
N GLY A 242 7.09 -8.46 -2.33
CA GLY A 242 5.64 -8.64 -2.18
C GLY A 242 5.24 -9.62 -1.07
N GLY A 243 6.21 -10.19 -0.35
CA GLY A 243 5.99 -11.15 0.72
C GLY A 243 6.51 -12.57 0.42
N SER A 244 7.13 -12.79 -0.73
CA SER A 244 7.64 -14.10 -1.18
C SER A 244 8.84 -14.66 -0.40
N GLY A 245 9.37 -13.94 0.59
CA GLY A 245 10.46 -14.42 1.45
C GLY A 245 11.86 -14.40 0.81
N ILE A 246 12.03 -13.79 -0.36
CA ILE A 246 13.29 -13.85 -1.15
C ILE A 246 14.20 -12.61 -1.05
N CYS A 247 13.76 -11.54 -0.38
CA CYS A 247 14.55 -10.29 -0.32
C CYS A 247 15.15 -9.98 1.06
N GLY A 248 14.65 -10.59 2.13
CA GLY A 248 15.14 -10.34 3.50
C GLY A 248 14.73 -8.99 4.13
N LYS A 249 14.09 -8.08 3.40
CA LYS A 249 13.90 -6.68 3.84
C LYS A 249 12.76 -6.44 4.83
N CYS A 250 11.88 -7.43 5.03
CA CYS A 250 10.82 -7.37 6.05
C CYS A 250 11.31 -7.84 7.43
N ALA A 251 12.60 -7.65 7.69
CA ALA A 251 13.26 -8.08 8.91
C ALA A 251 12.66 -7.34 10.11
N ILE A 252 12.17 -8.10 11.08
CA ILE A 252 11.71 -7.61 12.38
C ILE A 252 12.49 -8.31 13.49
N THR A 253 12.36 -7.82 14.71
CA THR A 253 12.99 -8.46 15.88
C THR A 253 11.90 -8.82 16.88
N ILE A 254 11.85 -10.08 17.30
CA ILE A 254 10.94 -10.52 18.34
C ILE A 254 11.49 -10.08 19.69
N THR A 255 10.68 -9.35 20.46
CA THR A 255 10.98 -8.91 21.83
C THR A 255 10.29 -9.76 22.88
N LYS A 256 9.19 -10.45 22.52
CA LYS A 256 8.44 -11.36 23.40
C LYS A 256 7.75 -12.45 22.56
N GLY A 257 7.73 -13.68 23.07
CA GLY A 257 7.27 -14.87 22.34
C GLY A 257 8.43 -15.59 21.63
N ASP A 258 8.17 -16.78 21.06
CA ASP A 258 9.17 -17.59 20.35
C ASP A 258 8.59 -18.23 19.08
N PRO A 259 8.27 -17.42 18.05
CA PRO A 259 7.74 -17.94 16.81
C PRO A 259 8.80 -18.74 16.06
N ALA A 260 8.36 -19.84 15.43
CA ALA A 260 9.21 -20.77 14.72
C ALA A 260 10.06 -20.08 13.63
N VAL A 261 11.32 -20.51 13.52
CA VAL A 261 12.25 -20.06 12.47
C VAL A 261 11.90 -20.75 11.16
N THR A 262 11.58 -19.97 10.13
CA THR A 262 11.28 -20.47 8.78
C THR A 262 12.56 -20.79 7.99
N LEU A 263 12.42 -21.51 6.87
CA LEU A 263 13.55 -21.74 5.96
C LEU A 263 14.07 -20.44 5.33
N ALA A 264 13.16 -19.52 5.01
CA ALA A 264 13.52 -18.20 4.47
C ALA A 264 14.35 -17.40 5.48
N ASP A 265 14.00 -17.43 6.78
CA ASP A 265 14.78 -16.75 7.82
C ASP A 265 16.24 -17.20 7.85
N ARG A 266 16.48 -18.51 7.68
CA ARG A 266 17.83 -19.12 7.69
C ARG A 266 18.69 -18.70 6.49
N THR A 267 18.08 -18.22 5.41
CA THR A 267 18.78 -17.72 4.24
C THR A 267 19.38 -16.33 4.50
N PHE A 268 18.71 -15.51 5.32
CA PHE A 268 19.10 -14.10 5.53
C PHE A 268 19.77 -13.82 6.87
N PHE A 269 19.50 -14.62 7.90
CA PHE A 269 20.01 -14.38 9.26
C PHE A 269 20.95 -15.49 9.74
N SER A 270 22.03 -15.10 10.42
CA SER A 270 22.94 -16.04 11.08
C SER A 270 22.26 -16.74 12.26
N LYS A 271 22.87 -17.82 12.78
CA LYS A 271 22.32 -18.52 13.96
C LYS A 271 22.20 -17.61 15.18
N GLU A 272 23.15 -16.71 15.34
CA GLU A 272 23.19 -15.72 16.43
C GLU A 272 22.09 -14.67 16.25
N GLN A 273 21.86 -14.19 15.03
CA GLN A 273 20.78 -13.24 14.72
C GLN A 273 19.39 -13.87 14.93
N LEU A 274 19.21 -15.15 14.53
CA LEU A 274 17.99 -15.90 14.80
C LEU A 274 17.75 -16.11 16.29
N ALA A 275 18.81 -16.39 17.05
CA ALA A 275 18.75 -16.50 18.51
C ALA A 275 18.43 -15.15 19.18
N ALA A 276 18.85 -14.03 18.59
CA ALA A 276 18.49 -12.68 18.99
C ALA A 276 17.09 -12.24 18.51
N GLY A 277 16.25 -13.16 18.02
CA GLY A 277 14.86 -12.90 17.66
C GLY A 277 14.64 -12.32 16.26
N LYS A 278 15.65 -12.28 15.37
CA LYS A 278 15.43 -11.81 13.98
C LYS A 278 14.54 -12.78 13.21
N ARG A 279 13.53 -12.24 12.53
CA ARG A 279 12.57 -12.98 11.69
C ARG A 279 12.11 -12.13 10.51
N LEU A 280 11.62 -12.76 9.44
CA LEU A 280 10.96 -12.10 8.32
C LEU A 280 9.45 -12.01 8.58
N ALA A 281 8.92 -10.79 8.70
CA ALA A 281 7.49 -10.58 8.94
C ALA A 281 6.59 -11.20 7.86
N CYS A 282 7.05 -11.27 6.61
CA CYS A 282 6.25 -11.82 5.50
C CYS A 282 6.08 -13.33 5.54
N GLN A 283 6.94 -14.05 6.25
CA GLN A 283 6.88 -15.52 6.35
C GLN A 283 6.31 -15.97 7.69
N MET A 284 5.90 -15.03 8.55
CA MET A 284 5.41 -15.31 9.88
C MET A 284 3.90 -15.41 9.92
N ILE A 285 3.41 -16.53 10.44
CA ILE A 285 2.01 -16.77 10.76
C ILE A 285 1.81 -16.64 12.27
N LEU A 286 0.84 -15.85 12.67
CA LEU A 286 0.53 -15.55 14.07
C LEU A 286 -0.11 -16.76 14.76
N GLN A 287 0.47 -17.20 15.87
CA GLN A 287 -0.02 -18.37 16.62
C GLN A 287 -0.18 -18.08 18.12
N GLU A 288 0.54 -17.09 18.63
CA GLU A 288 0.58 -16.69 20.03
C GLU A 288 0.73 -15.17 20.13
N ASP A 289 0.60 -14.64 21.34
CA ASP A 289 0.87 -13.23 21.61
C ASP A 289 2.37 -12.93 21.39
N LEU A 290 2.68 -11.86 20.66
CA LEU A 290 4.05 -11.52 20.27
C LEU A 290 4.38 -10.08 20.62
N GLY A 291 5.57 -9.88 21.17
CA GLY A 291 6.23 -8.58 21.20
C GLY A 291 7.15 -8.47 20.00
N ILE A 292 7.03 -7.39 19.24
CA ILE A 292 7.88 -7.13 18.08
C ILE A 292 8.47 -5.73 18.14
N TYR A 293 9.70 -5.62 17.64
CA TYR A 293 10.39 -4.36 17.39
C TYR A 293 10.58 -4.17 15.88
N LEU A 294 10.01 -3.08 15.37
CA LEU A 294 10.19 -2.65 13.99
C LEU A 294 11.39 -1.70 13.91
N GLY A 295 12.52 -2.21 13.41
CA GLY A 295 13.79 -1.49 13.36
C GLY A 295 13.95 -0.55 12.17
N ASN A 296 12.89 -0.24 11.42
CA ASN A 296 13.02 0.63 10.26
C ASN A 296 13.24 2.07 10.72
N SER A 297 14.50 2.49 10.68
CA SER A 297 14.86 3.88 10.42
C SER A 297 14.04 4.34 9.22
N LYS A 298 13.27 5.42 9.35
CA LYS A 298 12.87 6.20 8.17
C LYS A 298 14.15 6.38 7.35
N GLU A 299 14.21 5.76 6.17
CA GLU A 299 15.11 6.27 5.15
C GLU A 299 14.59 7.69 4.92
N GLN A 300 15.26 8.69 5.46
CA GLN A 300 15.12 10.05 4.98
C GLN A 300 15.60 10.00 3.54
N PHE A 301 14.69 9.66 2.64
CA PHE A 301 14.88 9.74 1.21
C PHE A 301 15.06 11.22 0.90
N GLN A 302 16.31 11.69 0.91
CA GLN A 302 16.67 12.81 0.08
C GLN A 302 16.66 12.27 -1.34
N ALA A 303 15.66 12.66 -2.13
CA ALA A 303 15.78 12.51 -3.57
C ALA A 303 17.02 13.33 -3.97
N LEU A 304 18.10 12.60 -4.19
CA LEU A 304 19.37 13.14 -4.61
C LEU A 304 19.18 13.69 -6.02
N GLY A 305 19.19 15.02 -6.05
CA GLY A 305 18.86 15.81 -7.23
C GLY A 305 18.23 17.11 -6.79
N SER A 306 18.88 17.86 -5.89
CA SER A 306 18.59 19.28 -5.75
C SER A 306 18.79 19.90 -7.14
N MET A 307 17.70 20.20 -7.83
CA MET A 307 17.72 20.94 -9.08
C MET A 307 18.51 22.23 -8.88
N ARG A 308 19.68 22.33 -9.52
CA ARG A 308 20.15 23.60 -10.03
C ARG A 308 19.85 23.63 -11.52
N ILE A 309 18.56 23.78 -11.85
CA ILE A 309 18.21 24.27 -13.19
C ILE A 309 18.67 25.72 -13.22
N GLN A 310 19.60 26.03 -14.10
CA GLN A 310 20.14 27.37 -14.28
C GLN A 310 19.08 28.21 -15.01
N LEU A 311 18.20 28.85 -14.25
CA LEU A 311 17.12 29.69 -14.77
C LEU A 311 17.67 31.00 -15.35
N ARG A 312 17.13 31.42 -16.49
CA ARG A 312 17.33 32.75 -17.07
C ARG A 312 16.62 33.78 -16.19
N LEU A 313 17.38 34.74 -15.68
CA LEU A 313 16.84 35.92 -15.01
C LEU A 313 16.41 36.92 -16.10
N ASP A 314 15.11 37.09 -16.31
CA ASP A 314 14.56 38.26 -17.01
C ASP A 314 13.92 39.19 -15.97
N GLU A 315 14.51 40.37 -15.78
CA GLU A 315 14.16 41.36 -14.75
C GLU A 315 12.92 42.22 -15.08
N ASN A 316 12.05 41.82 -16.01
CA ASN A 316 10.89 42.64 -16.39
C ASN A 316 9.57 41.86 -16.34
N ALA A 317 9.03 41.67 -15.13
CA ALA A 317 7.66 41.17 -14.95
C ALA A 317 6.80 42.19 -14.18
N SER A 318 5.70 42.60 -14.81
CA SER A 318 4.69 43.51 -14.27
C SER A 318 3.87 42.85 -13.14
N TYR A 319 3.31 43.68 -12.26
CA TYR A 319 2.49 43.28 -11.11
C TYR A 319 1.16 42.62 -11.56
N GLN A 320 1.20 41.34 -11.90
CA GLN A 320 0.04 40.45 -11.86
C GLN A 320 -0.01 39.67 -10.54
N ALA A 321 -1.20 39.20 -10.14
CA ALA A 321 -1.35 38.33 -8.98
C ALA A 321 -0.44 37.09 -9.13
N GLU A 322 0.35 36.79 -8.11
CA GLU A 322 1.30 35.68 -8.16
C GLU A 322 0.55 34.34 -8.31
N ASP A 323 0.92 33.54 -9.33
CA ASP A 323 0.28 32.27 -9.66
C ASP A 323 1.28 31.13 -9.49
N TYR A 324 0.86 30.07 -8.79
CA TYR A 324 1.72 28.95 -8.45
C TYR A 324 1.16 27.63 -8.98
N GLY A 325 2.07 26.77 -9.44
CA GLY A 325 1.76 25.42 -9.88
C GLY A 325 2.61 24.39 -9.15
N VAL A 326 2.14 23.14 -9.08
CA VAL A 326 2.92 22.01 -8.54
C VAL A 326 3.17 20.98 -9.62
N ALA A 327 4.44 20.69 -9.90
CA ALA A 327 4.81 19.56 -10.74
C ALA A 327 4.96 18.32 -9.86
N VAL A 328 4.50 17.16 -10.35
CA VAL A 328 4.57 15.88 -9.66
C VAL A 328 5.13 14.82 -10.60
N ASP A 329 6.20 14.18 -10.19
CA ASP A 329 6.71 12.95 -10.78
C ASP A 329 6.31 11.76 -9.91
N ILE A 330 5.55 10.83 -10.48
CA ILE A 330 5.14 9.58 -9.84
C ILE A 330 6.06 8.45 -10.32
N GLY A 331 7.18 8.31 -9.63
CA GLY A 331 8.04 7.14 -9.75
C GLY A 331 7.49 5.93 -9.02
N THR A 332 7.99 4.75 -9.39
CA THR A 332 7.64 3.49 -8.70
C THR A 332 8.10 3.54 -7.24
N THR A 333 9.32 4.01 -6.95
CA THR A 333 9.87 4.07 -5.59
C THR A 333 9.55 5.38 -4.85
N THR A 334 9.52 6.50 -5.59
CA THR A 334 9.51 7.86 -5.03
C THR A 334 8.50 8.74 -5.76
N LEU A 335 7.80 9.60 -5.02
CA LEU A 335 7.09 10.74 -5.58
C LEU A 335 7.91 12.00 -5.33
N ALA A 336 8.09 12.82 -6.36
CA ALA A 336 8.75 14.10 -6.25
C ALA A 336 7.79 15.23 -6.64
N PHE A 337 7.73 16.27 -5.80
CA PHE A 337 6.87 17.43 -5.95
C PHE A 337 7.73 18.70 -6.02
N ALA A 338 7.41 19.61 -6.92
CA ALA A 338 8.07 20.91 -6.99
C ALA A 338 7.03 22.04 -7.16
N LEU A 339 7.08 23.02 -6.26
CA LEU A 339 6.26 24.23 -6.31
C LEU A 339 6.96 25.27 -7.18
N LEU A 340 6.27 25.75 -8.21
CA LEU A 340 6.78 26.69 -9.21
C LEU A 340 6.00 28.00 -9.18
N LYS A 341 6.71 29.14 -9.25
CA LYS A 341 6.14 30.44 -9.61
C LYS A 341 6.05 30.53 -11.13
N ARG A 342 4.83 30.50 -11.68
CA ARG A 342 4.63 30.30 -13.12
C ARG A 342 5.15 31.45 -13.98
N GLN A 343 5.09 32.69 -13.47
CA GLN A 343 5.54 33.86 -14.23
C GLN A 343 7.06 33.91 -14.44
N THR A 344 7.84 33.33 -13.52
CA THR A 344 9.30 33.45 -13.52
C THR A 344 10.02 32.12 -13.77
N GLY A 345 9.29 31.00 -13.79
CA GLY A 345 9.89 29.67 -13.81
C GLY A 345 10.63 29.32 -12.51
N GLU A 346 10.48 30.11 -11.45
CA GLU A 346 11.25 29.92 -10.21
C GLU A 346 10.67 28.77 -9.37
N VAL A 347 11.50 27.77 -9.07
CA VAL A 347 11.14 26.68 -8.13
C VAL A 347 11.28 27.20 -6.70
N ILE A 348 10.15 27.29 -6.00
CA ILE A 348 10.03 27.87 -4.66
C ILE A 348 10.31 26.83 -3.56
N ASP A 349 9.82 25.61 -3.74
CA ASP A 349 9.96 24.53 -2.74
C ASP A 349 9.92 23.17 -3.45
N VAL A 350 10.59 22.18 -2.86
CA VAL A 350 10.64 20.80 -3.34
C VAL A 350 10.34 19.87 -2.18
N TYR A 351 9.49 18.89 -2.43
CA TYR A 351 9.15 17.86 -1.45
C TYR A 351 9.20 16.49 -2.12
N THR A 352 9.85 15.53 -1.46
CA THR A 352 9.91 14.15 -1.95
C THR A 352 9.44 13.20 -0.87
N MET A 353 8.77 12.14 -1.29
CA MET A 353 8.31 11.09 -0.40
C MET A 353 8.43 9.73 -1.07
N VAL A 354 8.42 8.70 -0.24
CA VAL A 354 8.32 7.33 -0.69
C VAL A 354 6.94 7.10 -1.31
N ASN A 355 6.87 6.35 -2.41
CA ASN A 355 5.61 5.86 -2.94
C ASN A 355 5.08 4.73 -2.05
N HIS A 356 4.02 4.99 -1.28
CA HIS A 356 3.51 4.01 -0.31
C HIS A 356 2.87 2.79 -0.99
N GLN A 357 2.64 2.82 -2.31
CA GLN A 357 2.26 1.63 -3.08
C GLN A 357 3.33 0.52 -3.00
N ARG A 358 4.56 0.83 -2.57
CA ARG A 358 5.61 -0.16 -2.25
C ARG A 358 5.15 -1.21 -1.24
N SER A 359 4.16 -0.87 -0.41
CA SER A 359 3.52 -1.80 0.53
C SER A 359 2.76 -2.92 -0.19
N TYR A 360 2.41 -2.77 -1.47
CA TYR A 360 1.71 -3.79 -2.25
C TYR A 360 2.58 -4.43 -3.35
N GLY A 361 3.71 -3.82 -3.69
CA GLY A 361 4.71 -4.37 -4.63
C GLY A 361 5.90 -3.42 -4.83
N ALA A 362 7.12 -3.95 -4.92
CA ALA A 362 8.33 -3.13 -5.12
C ALA A 362 8.43 -2.51 -6.51
N ASP A 363 7.93 -3.21 -7.52
CA ASP A 363 8.10 -2.85 -8.91
C ASP A 363 6.74 -2.77 -9.63
N VAL A 364 6.78 -2.36 -10.89
CA VAL A 364 5.59 -2.20 -11.73
C VAL A 364 4.83 -3.53 -11.89
N ILE A 365 5.53 -4.66 -12.07
CA ILE A 365 4.91 -5.97 -12.34
C ILE A 365 4.18 -6.51 -11.10
N SER A 366 4.83 -6.47 -9.94
CA SER A 366 4.23 -6.88 -8.66
C SER A 366 3.02 -6.02 -8.30
N ARG A 367 3.05 -4.72 -8.65
CA ARG A 367 1.88 -3.84 -8.49
C ARG A 367 0.75 -4.16 -9.46
N ILE A 368 1.05 -4.49 -10.72
CA ILE A 368 0.04 -4.98 -11.67
C ILE A 368 -0.65 -6.23 -11.10
N GLN A 369 0.13 -7.18 -10.57
CA GLN A 369 -0.40 -8.41 -9.96
C GLN A 369 -1.29 -8.09 -8.74
N ALA A 370 -0.83 -7.22 -7.83
CA ALA A 370 -1.60 -6.80 -6.67
C ALA A 370 -2.89 -6.07 -7.06
N ALA A 371 -2.83 -5.19 -8.08
CA ALA A 371 -3.97 -4.44 -8.59
C ALA A 371 -5.03 -5.34 -9.21
N ASN A 372 -4.60 -6.36 -9.97
CA ASN A 372 -5.49 -7.35 -10.59
C ASN A 372 -6.06 -8.36 -9.59
N GLY A 373 -5.47 -8.46 -8.41
CA GLY A 373 -6.04 -9.16 -7.26
C GLY A 373 -7.09 -8.31 -6.55
N GLN A 374 -7.00 -8.26 -5.21
CA GLN A 374 -7.96 -7.53 -4.37
C GLN A 374 -7.48 -6.11 -3.99
N ASN A 375 -6.28 -5.71 -4.42
CA ASN A 375 -5.64 -4.48 -3.93
C ASN A 375 -5.69 -3.31 -4.91
N GLY A 376 -6.39 -3.42 -6.06
CA GLY A 376 -6.49 -2.34 -7.05
C GLY A 376 -6.97 -1.02 -6.46
N LYS A 377 -8.11 -1.05 -5.75
CA LYS A 377 -8.63 0.15 -5.05
C LYS A 377 -7.65 0.66 -3.99
N LYS A 378 -7.02 -0.23 -3.22
CA LYS A 378 -6.05 0.14 -2.17
C LYS A 378 -4.83 0.86 -2.77
N LEU A 379 -4.32 0.39 -3.91
CA LEU A 379 -3.22 1.01 -4.64
C LEU A 379 -3.60 2.41 -5.15
N THR A 380 -4.82 2.58 -5.66
CA THR A 380 -5.36 3.88 -6.10
C THR A 380 -5.55 4.84 -4.92
N THR A 381 -6.19 4.40 -3.83
CA THR A 381 -6.33 5.19 -2.60
C THR A 381 -4.96 5.62 -2.10
N CYS A 382 -3.98 4.71 -2.08
CA CYS A 382 -2.63 4.98 -1.62
C CYS A 382 -1.95 6.12 -2.40
N ILE A 383 -1.97 6.07 -3.74
CA ILE A 383 -1.32 7.11 -4.55
C ILE A 383 -2.05 8.45 -4.48
N LEU A 384 -3.39 8.45 -4.41
CA LEU A 384 -4.17 9.67 -4.25
C LEU A 384 -3.92 10.33 -2.89
N THR A 385 -3.82 9.54 -1.82
CA THR A 385 -3.44 10.01 -0.48
C THR A 385 -2.03 10.59 -0.49
N ASP A 386 -1.07 9.96 -1.17
CA ASP A 386 0.30 10.48 -1.28
C ASP A 386 0.34 11.83 -2.00
N ILE A 387 -0.37 11.98 -3.11
CA ILE A 387 -0.48 13.24 -3.84
C ILE A 387 -1.14 14.32 -2.99
N LYS A 388 -2.25 14.00 -2.32
CA LYS A 388 -2.96 14.91 -1.40
C LYS A 388 -2.04 15.38 -0.27
N ASN A 389 -1.27 14.46 0.32
CA ASN A 389 -0.35 14.77 1.41
C ASN A 389 0.83 15.63 0.95
N GLY A 390 1.45 15.29 -0.18
CA GLY A 390 2.53 16.08 -0.77
C GLY A 390 2.09 17.52 -1.10
N PHE A 391 0.90 17.66 -1.70
CA PHE A 391 0.28 18.96 -1.92
C PHE A 391 0.05 19.73 -0.62
N HIS A 392 -0.54 19.10 0.39
CA HIS A 392 -0.81 19.74 1.68
C HIS A 392 0.47 20.20 2.38
N ILE A 393 1.54 19.42 2.31
CA ILE A 393 2.85 19.78 2.87
C ILE A 393 3.41 21.03 2.18
N LEU A 394 3.40 21.08 0.85
CA LEU A 394 3.86 22.26 0.10
C LEU A 394 3.01 23.50 0.42
N GLN A 395 1.67 23.37 0.43
CA GLN A 395 0.77 24.47 0.77
C GLN A 395 0.96 24.96 2.20
N LYS A 396 1.19 24.05 3.16
CA LYS A 396 1.42 24.38 4.56
C LYS A 396 2.75 25.10 4.78
N ARG A 397 3.80 24.71 4.05
CA ARG A 397 5.11 25.41 4.07
C ARG A 397 5.03 26.78 3.42
N ASN A 398 4.12 26.95 2.45
CA ASN A 398 4.00 28.15 1.62
C ASN A 398 2.58 28.74 1.67
N PRO A 399 2.05 29.14 2.85
CA PRO A 399 0.64 29.47 3.03
C PRO A 399 0.18 30.71 2.24
N GLN A 400 1.10 31.61 1.89
CA GLN A 400 0.82 32.82 1.11
C GLN A 400 0.81 32.58 -0.41
N LYS A 401 1.15 31.37 -0.85
CA LYS A 401 1.31 30.99 -2.25
C LYS A 401 0.06 30.23 -2.67
N LYS A 402 -0.81 30.84 -3.49
CA LYS A 402 -2.03 30.20 -3.97
C LYS A 402 -1.69 29.27 -5.13
N ILE A 403 -1.83 27.97 -4.94
CA ILE A 403 -1.62 26.97 -6.00
C ILE A 403 -2.90 26.88 -6.85
N SER A 404 -2.77 27.00 -8.17
CA SER A 404 -3.89 26.97 -9.14
C SER A 404 -3.85 25.77 -10.08
N SER A 405 -2.70 25.11 -10.19
CA SER A 405 -2.47 24.04 -11.15
C SER A 405 -1.53 22.97 -10.63
N VAL A 406 -1.73 21.73 -11.09
CA VAL A 406 -0.88 20.58 -10.83
C VAL A 406 -0.60 19.88 -12.17
N VAL A 407 0.65 19.54 -12.45
CA VAL A 407 1.03 18.75 -13.63
C VAL A 407 1.68 17.46 -13.15
N ILE A 408 1.21 16.32 -13.66
CA ILE A 408 1.60 14.99 -13.20
C ILE A 408 2.22 14.21 -14.36
N ALA A 409 3.40 13.64 -14.11
CA ALA A 409 4.11 12.72 -14.99
C ALA A 409 4.43 11.41 -14.24
N GLY A 410 4.68 10.34 -14.98
CA GLY A 410 5.07 9.03 -14.44
C GLY A 410 4.79 7.92 -15.43
N ASN A 411 5.29 6.72 -15.13
CA ASN A 411 5.11 5.60 -16.05
C ASN A 411 3.63 5.21 -16.22
N THR A 412 3.32 4.55 -17.34
CA THR A 412 1.95 4.24 -17.75
C THR A 412 1.14 3.50 -16.68
N VAL A 413 1.77 2.59 -15.93
CA VAL A 413 1.10 1.83 -14.88
C VAL A 413 0.80 2.72 -13.67
N MET A 414 1.74 3.57 -13.25
CA MET A 414 1.48 4.54 -12.19
C MET A 414 0.33 5.47 -12.55
N MET A 415 0.28 5.94 -13.80
CA MET A 415 -0.84 6.73 -14.29
C MET A 415 -2.16 5.92 -14.26
N HIS A 416 -2.17 4.64 -14.64
CA HIS A 416 -3.38 3.80 -14.54
C HIS A 416 -3.86 3.65 -13.09
N LEU A 417 -2.95 3.36 -12.16
CA LEU A 417 -3.29 3.24 -10.74
C LEU A 417 -3.82 4.55 -10.16
N LEU A 418 -3.24 5.69 -10.56
CA LEU A 418 -3.73 7.01 -10.17
C LEU A 418 -5.19 7.25 -10.57
N ARG A 419 -5.58 6.77 -11.77
CA ARG A 419 -6.93 6.94 -12.33
C ARG A 419 -7.90 5.82 -11.96
N GLY A 420 -7.49 4.86 -11.12
CA GLY A 420 -8.32 3.70 -10.79
C GLY A 420 -8.58 2.76 -11.98
N TYR A 421 -7.77 2.85 -13.04
CA TYR A 421 -7.92 2.05 -14.24
C TYR A 421 -7.49 0.59 -14.02
N SER A 422 -8.15 -0.32 -14.73
CA SER A 422 -7.76 -1.74 -14.70
C SER A 422 -6.35 -1.92 -15.24
N CYS A 423 -5.54 -2.69 -14.51
CA CYS A 423 -4.20 -3.09 -14.93
C CYS A 423 -4.17 -4.48 -15.60
N LEU A 424 -5.34 -5.07 -15.89
CA LEU A 424 -5.42 -6.44 -16.41
C LEU A 424 -4.75 -6.56 -17.78
N GLY A 425 -4.89 -5.51 -18.61
CA GLY A 425 -4.33 -5.45 -19.96
C GLY A 425 -2.80 -5.53 -20.01
N PHE A 426 -2.09 -5.14 -18.95
CA PHE A 426 -0.61 -5.22 -18.89
C PHE A 426 -0.06 -6.64 -18.67
N THR A 427 -0.91 -7.64 -18.39
CA THR A 427 -0.44 -8.99 -18.05
C THR A 427 -0.16 -9.87 -19.27
N LYS A 428 -0.70 -9.51 -20.43
CA LYS A 428 -0.58 -10.32 -21.65
C LYS A 428 -0.41 -9.43 -22.86
N TYR A 429 0.49 -9.83 -23.75
CA TYR A 429 0.60 -9.25 -25.08
C TYR A 429 -0.79 -9.22 -25.78
N PRO A 430 -1.19 -8.09 -26.40
CA PRO A 430 -0.39 -6.93 -26.79
C PRO A 430 -0.32 -5.79 -25.74
N PHE A 431 -0.38 -6.10 -24.44
CA PHE A 431 -0.25 -5.14 -23.33
C PHE A 431 -1.23 -3.95 -23.44
N THR A 432 -2.53 -4.26 -23.42
CA THR A 432 -3.57 -3.25 -23.69
C THR A 432 -3.68 -2.23 -22.56
N LYS A 433 -3.78 -0.95 -22.93
CA LYS A 433 -3.98 0.20 -22.05
C LYS A 433 -5.41 0.71 -22.12
N ILE A 434 -5.89 1.36 -21.06
CA ILE A 434 -7.17 2.09 -21.08
C ILE A 434 -6.98 3.46 -21.74
N SER A 435 -6.00 4.25 -21.28
CA SER A 435 -5.68 5.55 -21.88
C SER A 435 -4.20 5.90 -21.71
N LEU A 436 -3.65 6.55 -22.74
CA LEU A 436 -2.34 7.22 -22.73
C LEU A 436 -2.50 8.73 -22.99
N ASP A 437 -3.74 9.18 -23.17
CA ASP A 437 -4.00 10.54 -23.63
C ASP A 437 -3.75 11.52 -22.49
N MET A 438 -3.42 12.75 -22.88
CA MET A 438 -3.36 13.85 -21.95
C MET A 438 -4.75 14.14 -21.39
N GLU A 439 -4.85 14.27 -20.07
CA GLU A 439 -6.11 14.52 -19.38
C GLU A 439 -6.03 15.82 -18.58
N GLU A 440 -7.05 16.65 -18.72
CA GLU A 440 -7.24 17.86 -17.94
C GLU A 440 -8.50 17.69 -17.08
N LEU A 441 -8.35 17.79 -15.76
CA LEU A 441 -9.42 17.60 -14.80
C LEU A 441 -9.21 18.50 -13.57
N SER A 442 -10.21 18.63 -12.70
CA SER A 442 -10.01 19.30 -11.41
C SER A 442 -9.36 18.37 -10.40
N PHE A 443 -8.64 18.92 -9.42
CA PHE A 443 -8.02 18.17 -8.33
C PHE A 443 -9.08 17.41 -7.52
N ALA A 444 -10.25 18.04 -7.28
CA ALA A 444 -11.41 17.37 -6.68
C ALA A 444 -11.86 16.14 -7.49
N LYS A 445 -11.92 16.24 -8.83
CA LYS A 445 -12.27 15.11 -9.69
C LYS A 445 -11.19 14.02 -9.66
N LEU A 446 -9.91 14.37 -9.57
CA LEU A 446 -8.82 13.41 -9.40
C LEU A 446 -8.97 12.61 -8.09
N LEU A 447 -9.25 13.27 -6.98
CA LEU A 447 -9.43 12.61 -5.68
C LEU A 447 -10.73 11.79 -5.59
N SER A 448 -11.66 12.02 -6.53
CA SER A 448 -12.96 11.35 -6.60
C SER A 448 -12.92 9.93 -7.19
N GLN A 449 -11.74 9.38 -7.51
CA GLN A 449 -11.63 8.01 -8.02
C GLN A 449 -11.93 6.93 -6.97
N THR A 450 -11.89 7.27 -5.67
CA THR A 450 -12.17 6.35 -4.56
C THR A 450 -13.01 7.03 -3.49
N ASP A 451 -13.99 6.33 -2.93
CA ASP A 451 -14.90 6.89 -1.92
C ASP A 451 -14.20 7.21 -0.60
N ASP A 452 -13.11 6.49 -0.27
CA ASP A 452 -12.30 6.70 0.93
C ASP A 452 -11.64 8.09 0.96
N VAL A 453 -11.15 8.58 -0.18
CA VAL A 453 -10.48 9.89 -0.29
C VAL A 453 -11.50 11.03 -0.41
N LYS A 454 -12.69 10.77 -0.99
CA LYS A 454 -13.79 11.74 -1.11
C LYS A 454 -14.29 12.24 0.24
N ALA A 455 -14.42 11.35 1.23
CA ALA A 455 -15.00 11.68 2.53
C ALA A 455 -14.22 12.77 3.30
N GLU A 456 -12.91 12.92 3.02
CA GLU A 456 -12.05 13.89 3.67
C GLU A 456 -11.81 15.18 2.83
N ALA A 457 -12.18 15.18 1.55
CA ALA A 457 -11.64 16.13 0.57
C ALA A 457 -12.56 17.33 0.22
N VAL A 458 -13.73 17.48 0.84
CA VAL A 458 -14.60 18.63 0.56
C VAL A 458 -14.27 19.78 1.53
N LYS A 459 -13.16 20.46 1.27
CA LYS A 459 -12.96 21.86 1.65
C LYS A 459 -12.91 22.69 0.37
N SER A 460 -13.48 23.88 0.38
CA SER A 460 -13.54 24.84 -0.74
C SER A 460 -12.18 25.20 -1.36
N ASP A 461 -11.06 24.87 -0.71
CA ASP A 461 -9.72 25.35 -1.06
C ASP A 461 -9.03 24.54 -2.18
N ILE A 462 -9.59 23.39 -2.59
CA ILE A 462 -9.00 22.52 -3.63
C ILE A 462 -9.88 22.31 -4.88
N GLU A 463 -11.10 22.87 -4.92
CA GLU A 463 -12.03 22.68 -6.05
C GLU A 463 -11.56 23.38 -7.33
N ASP A 464 -10.91 24.55 -7.18
CA ASP A 464 -10.46 25.40 -8.31
C ASP A 464 -9.10 24.99 -8.90
N ILE A 465 -8.46 23.93 -8.38
CA ILE A 465 -7.13 23.52 -8.82
C ILE A 465 -7.24 22.65 -10.07
N SER A 466 -6.63 23.10 -11.15
CA SER A 466 -6.53 22.31 -12.39
C SER A 466 -5.45 21.24 -12.26
N VAL A 467 -5.70 20.04 -12.80
CA VAL A 467 -4.74 18.94 -12.91
C VAL A 467 -4.57 18.61 -14.37
N THR A 468 -3.32 18.54 -14.81
CA THR A 468 -2.95 18.00 -16.11
C THR A 468 -2.14 16.73 -15.91
N ILE A 469 -2.63 15.61 -16.43
CA ILE A 469 -1.86 14.37 -16.54
C ILE A 469 -1.22 14.36 -17.93
N LEU A 470 0.11 14.28 -17.97
CA LEU A 470 0.86 14.27 -19.23
C LEU A 470 0.63 12.95 -20.01
N PRO A 471 0.71 12.97 -21.34
CA PRO A 471 0.44 11.79 -22.16
C PRO A 471 1.61 10.78 -22.12
N GLY A 472 1.28 9.48 -22.16
CA GLY A 472 2.25 8.40 -22.32
C GLY A 472 2.41 7.96 -23.78
N ILE A 473 3.39 7.08 -24.05
CA ILE A 473 3.70 6.61 -25.41
C ILE A 473 3.23 5.17 -25.62
N SER A 474 3.52 4.27 -24.68
CA SER A 474 3.21 2.85 -24.78
C SER A 474 2.83 2.23 -23.44
N ALA A 475 2.69 0.89 -23.40
CA ALA A 475 2.34 0.16 -22.18
C ALA A 475 3.39 0.32 -21.07
N PHE A 476 4.67 0.41 -21.42
CA PHE A 476 5.79 0.51 -20.46
C PHE A 476 6.68 1.73 -20.67
N VAL A 477 6.32 2.63 -21.61
CA VAL A 477 6.93 3.95 -21.77
C VAL A 477 5.85 5.02 -21.51
N GLY A 478 5.93 5.66 -20.35
CA GLY A 478 4.88 6.55 -19.87
C GLY A 478 5.15 8.03 -20.09
N ALA A 479 4.42 8.82 -19.30
CA ALA A 479 4.44 10.27 -19.37
C ALA A 479 5.70 10.89 -18.77
N ASP A 480 6.40 10.15 -17.91
CA ASP A 480 7.76 10.44 -17.45
C ASP A 480 8.74 10.59 -18.62
N ILE A 481 8.71 9.66 -19.58
CA ILE A 481 9.59 9.71 -20.75
C ILE A 481 9.12 10.77 -21.74
N THR A 482 7.82 10.95 -21.94
CA THR A 482 7.30 12.06 -22.75
C THR A 482 7.77 13.41 -22.20
N ALA A 483 7.67 13.61 -20.88
CA ALA A 483 8.15 14.80 -20.20
C ALA A 483 9.68 14.94 -20.33
N GLY A 484 10.42 13.83 -20.28
CA GLY A 484 11.86 13.83 -20.47
C GLY A 484 12.31 14.24 -21.87
N ILE A 485 11.66 13.71 -22.91
CA ILE A 485 11.91 14.11 -24.31
C ILE A 485 11.62 15.61 -24.49
N PHE A 486 10.54 16.10 -23.86
CA PHE A 486 10.15 17.51 -23.92
C PHE A 486 11.18 18.44 -23.26
N VAL A 487 11.64 18.13 -22.04
CA VAL A 487 12.62 18.99 -21.33
C VAL A 487 14.02 18.94 -21.91
N CYS A 488 14.39 17.82 -22.54
CA CYS A 488 15.67 17.69 -23.23
C CYS A 488 15.66 18.28 -24.65
N ASP A 489 14.57 18.95 -25.07
CA ASP A 489 14.39 19.55 -26.39
C ASP A 489 14.69 18.58 -27.56
N MET A 490 14.34 17.30 -27.37
CA MET A 490 14.68 16.22 -28.30
C MET A 490 13.81 16.22 -29.57
N ILE A 491 12.81 17.08 -29.66
CA ILE A 491 11.98 17.22 -30.87
C ILE A 491 12.72 18.04 -31.94
N LYS A 492 13.71 18.84 -31.52
CA LYS A 492 14.48 19.71 -32.40
C LYS A 492 15.11 18.94 -33.56
N ALA A 493 14.83 19.41 -34.77
CA ALA A 493 15.31 18.77 -36.00
C ALA A 493 16.84 18.82 -36.12
N GLY A 494 17.42 17.76 -36.70
CA GLY A 494 18.82 17.72 -37.12
C GLY A 494 19.82 17.26 -36.08
N GLN A 495 19.38 16.81 -34.89
CA GLN A 495 20.25 16.22 -33.87
C GLN A 495 19.78 14.81 -33.51
N ILE A 496 20.67 13.83 -33.59
CA ILE A 496 20.40 12.47 -33.10
C ILE A 496 20.78 12.42 -31.62
N SER A 497 19.81 12.15 -30.76
CA SER A 497 20.00 12.15 -29.31
C SER A 497 19.34 10.95 -28.64
N LEU A 498 19.92 10.50 -27.53
CA LEU A 498 19.45 9.36 -26.75
C LEU A 498 19.16 9.81 -25.31
N LEU A 499 17.93 9.65 -24.85
CA LEU A 499 17.57 9.75 -23.44
C LEU A 499 17.60 8.35 -22.82
N LEU A 500 18.27 8.24 -21.68
CA LEU A 500 18.33 7.04 -20.85
C LEU A 500 17.83 7.40 -19.46
N ASP A 501 16.64 6.94 -19.09
CA ASP A 501 16.16 7.05 -17.72
C ASP A 501 16.46 5.74 -16.99
N LEU A 502 17.38 5.82 -16.02
CA LEU A 502 17.84 4.66 -15.26
C LEU A 502 17.22 4.68 -13.86
N GLY A 503 16.20 3.86 -13.67
CA GLY A 503 15.63 3.53 -12.37
C GLY A 503 15.42 2.02 -12.25
N THR A 504 14.30 1.63 -11.63
CA THR A 504 13.86 0.23 -11.51
C THR A 504 13.66 -0.41 -12.90
N ASN A 505 13.22 0.41 -13.86
CA ASN A 505 13.22 0.10 -15.27
C ASN A 505 14.35 0.88 -15.95
N GLY A 506 14.82 0.38 -17.09
CA GLY A 506 15.68 1.13 -18.00
C GLY A 506 14.86 1.60 -19.19
N GLU A 507 14.16 2.72 -19.04
CA GLU A 507 13.47 3.39 -20.14
C GLU A 507 14.45 4.19 -21.01
N MET A 508 14.18 4.25 -22.30
CA MET A 508 15.03 4.94 -23.25
C MET A 508 14.27 5.47 -24.45
N ALA A 509 14.72 6.61 -24.97
CA ALA A 509 14.19 7.24 -26.17
C ALA A 509 15.32 7.71 -27.09
N LEU A 510 15.30 7.26 -28.35
CA LEU A 510 16.26 7.65 -29.37
C LEU A 510 15.56 8.55 -30.39
N ARG A 511 15.91 9.83 -30.39
CA ARG A 511 15.55 10.76 -31.47
C ARG A 511 16.44 10.50 -32.67
N THR A 512 15.82 10.41 -33.83
CA THR A 512 16.48 10.36 -35.14
C THR A 512 15.88 11.37 -36.10
N ASN A 513 16.41 11.43 -37.32
CA ASN A 513 15.84 12.23 -38.40
C ASN A 513 14.50 11.68 -38.92
N THR A 514 14.13 10.44 -38.59
CA THR A 514 12.91 9.77 -39.08
C THR A 514 11.83 9.63 -38.01
N GLY A 515 12.08 10.06 -36.78
CA GLY A 515 11.15 9.96 -35.66
C GLY A 515 11.85 9.59 -34.35
N ILE A 516 11.05 9.22 -33.35
CA ILE A 516 11.51 8.85 -32.01
C ILE A 516 11.25 7.36 -31.81
N TYR A 517 12.26 6.63 -31.37
CA TYR A 517 12.13 5.21 -31.02
C TYR A 517 12.22 5.10 -29.52
N VAL A 518 11.24 4.47 -28.88
CA VAL A 518 11.26 4.28 -27.42
C VAL A 518 11.22 2.82 -27.05
N THR A 519 11.80 2.49 -25.90
CA THR A 519 11.65 1.16 -25.31
C THR A 519 11.86 1.20 -23.79
N SER A 520 11.53 0.10 -23.13
CA SER A 520 11.74 -0.10 -21.70
C SER A 520 12.31 -1.48 -21.45
N THR A 521 13.31 -1.55 -20.58
CA THR A 521 14.00 -2.78 -20.19
C THR A 521 13.76 -3.07 -18.71
N ALA A 522 13.59 -4.34 -18.36
CA ALA A 522 13.56 -4.78 -16.97
C ALA A 522 15.01 -4.86 -16.42
N ALA A 523 15.55 -3.71 -16.00
CA ALA A 523 16.87 -3.65 -15.37
C ALA A 523 16.83 -4.18 -13.92
N GLY A 524 15.69 -4.04 -13.24
CA GLY A 524 15.54 -4.39 -11.84
C GLY A 524 16.12 -3.31 -10.91
N PRO A 525 15.91 -3.41 -9.59
CA PRO A 525 16.20 -2.33 -8.67
C PRO A 525 17.69 -2.25 -8.26
N ALA A 526 18.59 -2.97 -8.92
CA ALA A 526 20.00 -3.06 -8.54
C ALA A 526 20.71 -1.69 -8.52
N PHE A 527 20.38 -0.81 -9.49
CA PHE A 527 20.89 0.56 -9.55
C PHE A 527 20.32 1.48 -8.46
N GLU A 528 19.25 1.08 -7.77
CA GLU A 528 18.69 1.78 -6.62
C GLU A 528 19.15 1.15 -5.28
N GLY A 529 20.06 0.16 -5.33
CA GLY A 529 20.47 -0.62 -4.15
C GLY A 529 19.50 -1.73 -3.76
N GLY A 530 18.45 -1.99 -4.55
CA GLY A 530 17.58 -3.15 -4.38
C GLY A 530 18.28 -4.45 -4.76
N ASN A 531 17.89 -5.57 -4.14
CA ASN A 531 18.52 -6.90 -4.29
C ASN A 531 20.03 -7.00 -4.01
N ILE A 532 20.68 -5.89 -3.64
CA ILE A 532 22.05 -5.88 -3.14
C ILE A 532 22.02 -6.08 -1.62
N ARG A 533 22.86 -6.98 -1.11
CA ARG A 533 22.88 -7.40 0.31
C ARG A 533 22.98 -6.23 1.27
N TRP A 534 24.00 -5.40 1.09
CA TRP A 534 24.20 -4.14 1.81
C TRP A 534 23.65 -2.93 1.06
N GLY A 535 22.81 -3.18 0.06
CA GLY A 535 22.19 -2.16 -0.76
C GLY A 535 21.18 -1.34 0.01
N MET A 536 21.26 -0.02 -0.17
CA MET A 536 20.36 0.98 0.37
C MET A 536 20.17 2.14 -0.61
N GLY A 537 19.16 2.97 -0.38
CA GLY A 537 18.99 4.21 -1.13
C GLY A 537 20.17 5.16 -0.93
N SER A 538 20.30 6.14 -1.82
CA SER A 538 21.33 7.17 -1.70
C SER A 538 20.97 8.15 -0.58
N VAL A 539 21.37 7.83 0.65
CA VAL A 539 21.11 8.62 1.87
C VAL A 539 22.37 8.72 2.71
N ASP A 540 22.37 9.58 3.74
CA ASP A 540 23.48 9.75 4.67
C ASP A 540 24.04 8.41 5.18
N GLY A 541 25.35 8.22 5.05
CA GLY A 541 26.05 6.99 5.43
C GLY A 541 26.07 5.91 4.35
N ALA A 542 25.38 6.07 3.21
CA ALA A 542 25.54 5.16 2.08
C ALA A 542 26.90 5.39 1.40
N ILE A 543 27.64 4.31 1.15
CA ILE A 543 28.86 4.35 0.33
C ILE A 543 28.45 4.69 -1.10
N ALA A 544 28.96 5.80 -1.63
CA ALA A 544 28.60 6.33 -2.94
C ALA A 544 29.78 6.42 -3.91
N ASN A 545 31.02 6.49 -3.42
CA ASN A 545 32.22 6.44 -4.25
C ASN A 545 33.21 5.42 -3.73
N ALA A 546 33.96 4.83 -4.65
CA ALA A 546 35.04 3.90 -4.36
C ALA A 546 36.21 4.17 -5.31
N LYS A 547 37.44 4.17 -4.80
CA LYS A 547 38.63 4.39 -5.60
C LYS A 547 39.85 3.69 -5.00
N PHE A 548 40.69 3.10 -5.82
CA PHE A 548 42.00 2.64 -5.36
C PHE A 548 42.96 3.83 -5.10
N VAL A 549 43.45 3.93 -3.87
CA VAL A 549 44.50 4.86 -3.44
C VAL A 549 45.58 4.04 -2.74
N ASP A 550 46.82 4.13 -3.21
CA ASP A 550 47.98 3.39 -2.69
C ASP A 550 47.76 1.86 -2.56
N GLY A 551 47.08 1.27 -3.54
CA GLY A 551 46.79 -0.17 -3.58
C GLY A 551 45.68 -0.63 -2.62
N ARG A 552 44.98 0.30 -1.97
CA ARG A 552 43.81 0.02 -1.11
C ARG A 552 42.57 0.68 -1.68
N LEU A 553 41.44 0.00 -1.60
CA LEU A 553 40.16 0.60 -1.98
C LEU A 553 39.71 1.54 -0.86
N THR A 554 39.64 2.83 -1.16
CA THR A 554 39.07 3.87 -0.30
C THR A 554 37.64 4.14 -0.74
N VAL A 555 36.74 4.27 0.23
CA VAL A 555 35.32 4.55 0.01
C VAL A 555 34.90 5.84 0.67
N HIS A 556 33.95 6.55 0.06
CA HIS A 556 33.34 7.76 0.61
C HIS A 556 31.84 7.59 0.76
N THR A 557 31.29 8.12 1.85
CA THR A 557 29.88 8.06 2.19
C THR A 557 29.19 9.39 1.97
N ILE A 558 27.90 9.34 1.64
CA ILE A 558 27.05 10.52 1.56
C ILE A 558 26.97 11.16 2.95
N GLY A 559 27.14 12.48 3.01
CA GLY A 559 27.11 13.26 4.25
C GLY A 559 28.32 13.02 5.18
N GLU A 560 29.36 12.33 4.72
CA GLU A 560 30.56 11.98 5.51
C GLU A 560 30.22 11.29 6.84
N LYS A 561 29.13 10.52 6.85
CA LYS A 561 28.66 9.76 8.02
C LYS A 561 29.32 8.38 8.07
N LYS A 562 29.22 7.72 9.21
CA LYS A 562 29.63 6.32 9.33
C LYS A 562 28.90 5.45 8.28
N PRO A 563 29.59 4.54 7.59
CA PRO A 563 28.99 3.64 6.62
C PRO A 563 27.82 2.85 7.19
N ALA A 564 26.69 2.82 6.49
CA ALA A 564 25.51 2.03 6.84
C ALA A 564 25.18 0.97 5.78
N GLY A 565 25.65 1.19 4.55
CA GLY A 565 25.42 0.32 3.40
C GLY A 565 26.04 0.92 2.14
N ILE A 566 25.61 0.47 0.97
CA ILE A 566 26.12 0.85 -0.34
C ILE A 566 24.94 1.31 -1.20
N CYS A 567 25.00 2.50 -1.79
CA CYS A 567 24.00 2.91 -2.78
C CYS A 567 24.37 2.42 -4.18
N GLY A 568 23.45 2.50 -5.15
CA GLY A 568 23.68 1.95 -6.48
C GLY A 568 24.89 2.55 -7.21
N THR A 569 25.14 3.85 -7.08
CA THR A 569 26.37 4.47 -7.63
C THR A 569 27.62 3.91 -6.95
N GLY A 570 27.60 3.73 -5.63
CA GLY A 570 28.69 3.10 -4.88
C GLY A 570 28.97 1.67 -5.29
N VAL A 571 27.94 0.90 -5.67
CA VAL A 571 28.11 -0.46 -6.21
C VAL A 571 28.84 -0.40 -7.56
N ILE A 572 28.42 0.47 -8.49
CA ILE A 572 29.05 0.59 -9.81
C ILE A 572 30.49 1.09 -9.70
N GLU A 573 30.71 2.09 -8.87
CA GLU A 573 32.02 2.62 -8.54
C GLU A 573 32.96 1.50 -8.06
N THR A 574 32.47 0.69 -7.12
CA THR A 574 33.23 -0.43 -6.56
C THR A 574 33.50 -1.50 -7.62
N VAL A 575 32.49 -1.91 -8.40
CA VAL A 575 32.65 -2.93 -9.44
C VAL A 575 33.65 -2.48 -10.50
N ALA A 576 33.57 -1.23 -10.95
CA ALA A 576 34.49 -0.67 -11.94
C ALA A 576 35.95 -0.71 -11.45
N GLU A 577 36.20 -0.28 -10.21
CA GLU A 577 37.54 -0.29 -9.61
C GLU A 577 38.06 -1.71 -9.42
N LEU A 578 37.23 -2.64 -8.92
CA LEU A 578 37.62 -4.04 -8.73
C LEU A 578 37.86 -4.77 -10.04
N LEU A 579 37.11 -4.43 -11.10
CA LEU A 579 37.32 -4.95 -12.45
C LEU A 579 38.64 -4.47 -13.03
N GLN A 580 38.93 -3.17 -12.94
CA GLN A 580 40.19 -2.59 -13.41
C GLN A 580 41.41 -3.11 -12.63
N ALA A 581 41.27 -3.34 -11.32
CA ALA A 581 42.29 -3.97 -10.50
C ALA A 581 42.45 -5.49 -10.77
N GLY A 582 41.59 -6.08 -11.61
CA GLY A 582 41.58 -7.51 -11.91
C GLY A 582 41.20 -8.38 -10.71
N ILE A 583 40.50 -7.84 -9.72
CA ILE A 583 39.93 -8.58 -8.58
C ILE A 583 38.62 -9.26 -8.99
N ILE A 584 37.87 -8.60 -9.88
CA ILE A 584 36.77 -9.16 -10.65
C ILE A 584 37.30 -9.49 -12.05
N ASP A 585 36.94 -10.66 -12.61
CA ASP A 585 37.25 -10.99 -14.00
C ASP A 585 36.15 -10.52 -14.98
N ALA A 586 36.38 -10.66 -16.28
CA ALA A 586 35.42 -10.24 -17.31
C ALA A 586 34.06 -10.98 -17.23
N ASN A 587 34.00 -12.14 -16.57
CA ASN A 587 32.73 -12.86 -16.35
C ASN A 587 32.04 -12.44 -15.05
N GLY A 588 32.60 -11.47 -14.31
CA GLY A 588 32.11 -10.98 -13.04
C GLY A 588 32.46 -11.84 -11.84
N LYS A 589 33.42 -12.76 -11.97
CA LYS A 589 33.84 -13.62 -10.86
C LYS A 589 34.84 -12.90 -9.97
N LEU A 590 34.54 -12.82 -8.67
CA LEU A 590 35.49 -12.42 -7.65
C LEU A 590 36.60 -13.47 -7.50
N LYS A 591 37.85 -13.03 -7.46
CA LYS A 591 38.98 -13.90 -7.13
C LYS A 591 38.97 -14.30 -5.66
N GLU A 592 39.57 -15.45 -5.36
CA GLU A 592 39.85 -15.84 -3.97
C GLU A 592 40.82 -14.84 -3.31
N PRO A 593 40.64 -14.50 -2.02
CA PRO A 593 39.71 -15.12 -1.06
C PRO A 593 38.28 -14.53 -1.07
N TYR A 594 37.97 -13.58 -1.94
CA TYR A 594 36.73 -12.79 -1.89
C TYR A 594 35.51 -13.50 -2.48
N PHE A 595 35.70 -14.56 -3.25
CA PHE A 595 34.61 -15.28 -3.92
C PHE A 595 33.51 -15.73 -2.95
N LYS A 596 33.90 -16.23 -1.77
CA LYS A 596 32.94 -16.74 -0.76
C LYS A 596 32.44 -15.68 0.20
N THR A 597 33.30 -14.74 0.61
CA THR A 597 33.01 -13.79 1.69
C THR A 597 32.56 -12.41 1.18
N GLY A 598 32.74 -12.14 -0.10
CA GLY A 598 32.66 -10.80 -0.67
C GLY A 598 33.93 -9.99 -0.41
N TYR A 599 34.07 -8.90 -1.17
CA TYR A 599 35.13 -7.92 -1.01
C TYR A 599 34.73 -6.90 0.07
N PRO A 600 35.50 -6.74 1.16
CA PRO A 600 35.16 -5.82 2.24
C PRO A 600 35.36 -4.36 1.81
N LEU A 601 34.40 -3.51 2.13
CA LEU A 601 34.43 -2.08 1.81
C LEU A 601 34.60 -1.22 3.07
N ALA A 602 33.82 -1.52 4.12
CA ALA A 602 33.80 -0.74 5.34
C ALA A 602 33.23 -1.54 6.52
N GLU A 603 33.19 -0.91 7.69
CA GLU A 603 32.54 -1.42 8.90
C GLU A 603 31.43 -0.43 9.32
N ASN A 604 30.25 -0.95 9.68
CA ASN A 604 29.13 -0.13 10.11
C ASN A 604 29.25 0.27 11.59
N ALA A 605 28.27 1.03 12.09
CA ALA A 605 28.28 1.50 13.49
C ALA A 605 28.24 0.36 14.53
N GLN A 606 27.73 -0.82 14.14
CA GLN A 606 27.57 -2.01 14.96
C GLN A 606 28.78 -2.97 14.88
N GLY A 607 29.79 -2.63 14.07
CA GLY A 607 30.97 -3.46 13.87
C GLY A 607 30.82 -4.54 12.78
N GLU A 608 29.74 -4.50 12.00
CA GLU A 608 29.50 -5.45 10.92
C GLU A 608 30.22 -5.01 9.64
N LYS A 609 30.83 -5.97 8.94
CA LYS A 609 31.54 -5.71 7.69
C LYS A 609 30.56 -5.55 6.53
N ILE A 610 30.57 -4.37 5.93
CA ILE A 610 29.92 -4.07 4.67
C ILE A 610 30.79 -4.62 3.55
N CYS A 611 30.25 -5.59 2.78
CA CYS A 611 30.97 -6.26 1.72
C CYS A 611 30.17 -6.23 0.41
N LEU A 612 30.87 -6.15 -0.73
CA LEU A 612 30.29 -6.45 -2.04
C LEU A 612 30.46 -7.94 -2.35
N THR A 613 29.36 -8.67 -2.50
CA THR A 613 29.36 -10.12 -2.68
C THR A 613 29.30 -10.56 -4.14
N GLN A 614 29.56 -11.84 -4.41
CA GLN A 614 29.41 -12.42 -5.74
C GLN A 614 27.97 -12.36 -6.28
N ALA A 615 26.98 -12.48 -5.38
CA ALA A 615 25.57 -12.35 -5.74
C ALA A 615 25.23 -10.90 -6.12
N ASP A 616 25.75 -9.92 -5.38
CA ASP A 616 25.55 -8.50 -5.69
C ASP A 616 26.11 -8.15 -7.09
N ILE A 617 27.29 -8.67 -7.44
CA ILE A 617 27.87 -8.49 -8.77
C ILE A 617 26.96 -9.09 -9.85
N ARG A 618 26.34 -10.24 -9.58
CA ARG A 618 25.44 -10.88 -10.53
C ARG A 618 24.18 -10.05 -10.79
N GLU A 619 23.60 -9.42 -9.76
CA GLU A 619 22.47 -8.50 -9.91
C GLU A 619 22.84 -7.31 -10.83
N ILE A 620 24.04 -6.74 -10.64
CA ILE A 620 24.54 -5.64 -11.49
C ILE A 620 24.76 -6.09 -12.94
N GLN A 621 25.29 -7.30 -13.16
CA GLN A 621 25.46 -7.85 -14.50
C GLN A 621 24.13 -7.98 -15.24
N MET A 622 23.09 -8.45 -14.56
CA MET A 622 21.76 -8.59 -15.16
C MET A 622 21.16 -7.22 -15.50
N ALA A 623 21.26 -6.26 -14.58
CA ALA A 623 20.75 -4.91 -14.79
C ALA A 623 21.47 -4.18 -15.93
N LYS A 624 22.81 -4.22 -15.93
CA LYS A 624 23.60 -3.54 -16.97
C LYS A 624 23.45 -4.19 -18.34
N ALA A 625 23.33 -5.51 -18.41
CA ALA A 625 23.10 -6.22 -19.66
C ALA A 625 21.75 -5.84 -20.29
N ALA A 626 20.69 -5.67 -19.46
CA ALA A 626 19.38 -5.24 -19.93
C ALA A 626 19.44 -3.86 -20.60
N VAL A 627 20.03 -2.87 -19.91
CA VAL A 627 20.19 -1.51 -20.42
C VAL A 627 21.04 -1.50 -21.70
N ARG A 628 22.21 -2.14 -21.67
CA ARG A 628 23.13 -2.22 -22.80
C ARG A 628 22.51 -2.87 -24.04
N ALA A 629 21.78 -3.96 -23.85
CA ALA A 629 21.07 -4.64 -24.93
C ALA A 629 19.91 -3.79 -25.48
N GLY A 630 19.18 -3.07 -24.62
CA GLY A 630 18.14 -2.14 -25.04
C GLY A 630 18.70 -1.02 -25.93
N ILE A 631 19.80 -0.40 -25.52
CA ILE A 631 20.48 0.66 -26.30
C ILE A 631 20.87 0.14 -27.69
N GLU A 632 21.50 -1.04 -27.75
CA GLU A 632 21.91 -1.67 -28.99
C GLU A 632 20.73 -1.94 -29.91
N VAL A 633 19.67 -2.59 -29.39
CA VAL A 633 18.50 -2.94 -30.20
C VAL A 633 17.81 -1.69 -30.71
N LEU A 634 17.68 -0.64 -29.88
CA LEU A 634 17.08 0.61 -30.29
C LEU A 634 17.86 1.25 -31.46
N CYS A 635 19.19 1.28 -31.37
CA CYS A 635 20.06 1.75 -32.45
C CYS A 635 19.92 0.90 -33.72
N MET A 636 19.90 -0.44 -33.58
CA MET A 636 19.72 -1.37 -34.71
C MET A 636 18.39 -1.15 -35.42
N ARG A 637 17.28 -1.01 -34.66
CA ARG A 637 15.94 -0.80 -35.24
C ARG A 637 15.77 0.58 -35.86
N ALA A 638 16.46 1.58 -35.32
CA ALA A 638 16.50 2.93 -35.87
C ALA A 638 17.48 3.10 -37.05
N GLY A 639 18.34 2.10 -37.32
CA GLY A 639 19.38 2.20 -38.36
C GLY A 639 20.47 3.22 -38.04
N VAL A 640 20.74 3.46 -36.76
CA VAL A 640 21.68 4.47 -36.26
C VAL A 640 22.89 3.78 -35.61
N THR A 641 24.08 4.31 -35.87
CA THR A 641 25.32 3.90 -35.20
C THR A 641 25.61 4.78 -33.99
N TYR A 642 26.37 4.30 -33.02
CA TYR A 642 26.76 5.09 -31.84
C TYR A 642 27.55 6.36 -32.19
N GLN A 643 28.28 6.34 -33.31
CA GLN A 643 29.03 7.49 -33.81
C GLN A 643 28.09 8.63 -34.25
N GLN A 644 26.92 8.29 -34.78
CA GLN A 644 25.92 9.26 -35.24
C GLN A 644 25.11 9.88 -34.09
N ILE A 645 25.03 9.23 -32.94
CA ILE A 645 24.41 9.84 -31.75
C ILE A 645 25.29 10.99 -31.30
N GLU A 646 24.75 12.20 -31.20
CA GLU A 646 25.51 13.41 -30.88
C GLU A 646 25.44 13.74 -29.39
N GLN A 647 24.33 13.40 -28.74
CA GLN A 647 24.06 13.71 -27.34
C GLN A 647 23.36 12.55 -26.65
N VAL A 648 23.80 12.22 -25.45
CA VAL A 648 23.11 11.27 -24.55
C VAL A 648 22.72 12.00 -23.28
N TYR A 649 21.45 11.93 -22.90
CA TYR A 649 20.91 12.46 -21.66
C TYR A 649 20.72 11.30 -20.69
N LEU A 650 21.45 11.33 -19.59
CA LEU A 650 21.32 10.34 -18.52
C LEU A 650 20.42 10.90 -17.41
N ALA A 651 19.21 10.40 -17.37
CA ALA A 651 18.16 10.78 -16.43
C ALA A 651 18.01 9.76 -15.28
N GLY A 652 17.12 10.11 -14.36
CA GLY A 652 16.82 9.35 -13.16
C GLY A 652 17.61 9.83 -11.94
N GLY A 653 17.07 9.60 -10.74
CA GLY A 653 17.72 10.00 -9.48
C GLY A 653 19.10 9.35 -9.27
N PHE A 654 19.30 8.17 -9.87
CA PHE A 654 20.58 7.47 -9.91
C PHE A 654 21.53 8.07 -10.97
N GLY A 655 21.02 8.41 -12.16
CA GLY A 655 21.83 8.89 -13.29
C GLY A 655 22.59 10.20 -13.03
N TYR A 656 22.08 11.06 -12.15
CA TYR A 656 22.71 12.38 -11.87
C TYR A 656 24.11 12.28 -11.26
N TYR A 657 24.35 11.30 -10.38
CA TYR A 657 25.64 11.12 -9.68
C TYR A 657 26.48 9.99 -10.26
N LEU A 658 26.03 9.37 -11.36
CA LEU A 658 26.74 8.28 -11.99
C LEU A 658 28.00 8.79 -12.70
N ASP A 659 29.16 8.23 -12.34
CA ASP A 659 30.36 8.41 -13.16
C ASP A 659 30.18 7.64 -14.49
N VAL A 660 29.95 8.41 -15.54
CA VAL A 660 29.72 7.90 -16.91
C VAL A 660 30.89 7.04 -17.40
N LYS A 661 32.13 7.39 -17.06
CA LYS A 661 33.31 6.61 -17.48
C LYS A 661 33.30 5.25 -16.80
N LYS A 662 32.97 5.20 -15.51
CA LYS A 662 32.83 3.93 -14.78
C LYS A 662 31.64 3.11 -15.27
N ALA A 663 30.53 3.76 -15.60
CA ALA A 663 29.38 3.09 -16.23
C ALA A 663 29.75 2.44 -17.58
N ALA A 664 30.60 3.10 -18.37
CA ALA A 664 31.14 2.54 -19.62
C ALA A 664 32.13 1.39 -19.35
N VAL A 665 32.99 1.51 -18.33
CA VAL A 665 33.95 0.45 -17.93
C VAL A 665 33.24 -0.85 -17.58
N ILE A 666 32.09 -0.79 -16.90
CA ILE A 666 31.30 -1.98 -16.57
C ILE A 666 30.30 -2.36 -17.68
N GLY A 667 30.29 -1.63 -18.79
CA GLY A 667 29.48 -1.92 -19.96
C GLY A 667 27.98 -1.64 -19.81
N ILE A 668 27.55 -0.71 -18.95
CA ILE A 668 26.18 -0.15 -18.99
C ILE A 668 26.02 0.64 -20.28
N LEU A 669 26.98 1.54 -20.54
CA LEU A 669 27.00 2.41 -21.73
C LEU A 669 28.05 1.94 -22.73
N PRO A 670 27.81 2.13 -24.04
CA PRO A 670 28.90 2.11 -25.01
C PRO A 670 29.99 3.11 -24.68
N GLN A 671 31.25 2.68 -24.87
CA GLN A 671 32.40 3.54 -24.65
C GLN A 671 32.35 4.76 -25.58
N GLU A 672 31.83 4.59 -26.80
CA GLU A 672 31.63 5.64 -27.80
C GLU A 672 30.59 6.69 -27.38
N LEU A 673 29.67 6.33 -26.48
CA LEU A 673 28.64 7.23 -25.97
C LEU A 673 29.05 7.92 -24.68
N ALA A 674 30.06 7.41 -23.97
CA ALA A 674 30.48 7.94 -22.67
C ALA A 674 30.85 9.43 -22.76
N GLU A 675 31.61 9.85 -23.76
CA GLU A 675 32.02 11.25 -23.94
C GLU A 675 30.88 12.18 -24.37
N LYS A 676 29.79 11.61 -24.88
CA LYS A 676 28.60 12.33 -25.37
C LYS A 676 27.48 12.38 -24.33
N THR A 677 27.72 11.79 -23.15
CA THR A 677 26.69 11.65 -22.11
C THR A 677 26.78 12.79 -21.10
N THR A 678 25.64 13.42 -20.84
CA THR A 678 25.47 14.42 -19.78
C THR A 678 24.37 13.98 -18.82
N ALA A 679 24.55 14.27 -17.54
CA ALA A 679 23.52 14.04 -16.54
C ALA A 679 22.38 15.05 -16.72
N ALA A 680 21.15 14.55 -16.84
CA ALA A 680 19.93 15.34 -17.03
C ALA A 680 19.04 15.43 -15.78
N GLY A 681 19.36 14.66 -14.73
CA GLY A 681 18.61 14.67 -13.47
C GLY A 681 17.22 14.05 -13.60
N ASN A 682 16.25 14.53 -12.80
CA ASN A 682 14.86 14.07 -12.90
C ASN A 682 14.14 14.80 -14.05
N THR A 683 14.20 14.21 -15.24
CA THR A 683 13.63 14.77 -16.45
C THR A 683 12.10 14.70 -16.49
N ALA A 684 11.49 13.75 -15.79
CA ALA A 684 10.03 13.67 -15.65
C ALA A 684 9.48 14.90 -14.90
N LEU A 685 10.08 15.21 -13.74
CA LEU A 685 9.74 16.40 -12.96
C LEU A 685 10.12 17.69 -13.71
N GLY A 686 11.27 17.70 -14.38
CA GLY A 686 11.73 18.82 -15.22
C GLY A 686 10.74 19.16 -16.35
N GLY A 687 10.25 18.15 -17.08
CA GLY A 687 9.27 18.35 -18.14
C GLY A 687 7.91 18.77 -17.63
N ALA A 688 7.48 18.27 -16.47
CA ALA A 688 6.27 18.73 -15.81
C ALA A 688 6.38 20.22 -15.36
N LEU A 689 7.54 20.63 -14.86
CA LEU A 689 7.82 22.04 -14.52
C LEU A 689 7.83 22.93 -15.76
N GLN A 690 8.51 22.52 -16.82
CA GLN A 690 8.53 23.28 -18.08
C GLN A 690 7.12 23.42 -18.66
N TYR A 691 6.28 22.39 -18.55
CA TYR A 691 4.89 22.47 -18.99
C TYR A 691 4.04 23.41 -18.11
N LEU A 692 4.29 23.48 -16.80
CA LEU A 692 3.62 24.45 -15.91
C LEU A 692 3.98 25.91 -16.25
N GLU A 693 5.25 26.15 -16.57
CA GLU A 693 5.77 27.45 -16.99
C GLU A 693 5.22 27.83 -18.36
N THR A 694 5.39 26.94 -19.34
CA THR A 694 4.96 27.13 -20.73
C THR A 694 4.14 25.94 -21.20
N PRO A 695 2.79 26.01 -21.14
CA PRO A 695 1.89 24.90 -21.48
C PRO A 695 1.84 24.56 -22.98
N GLU A 696 2.94 24.05 -23.55
CA GLU A 696 3.08 23.72 -24.96
C GLU A 696 2.47 22.35 -25.31
N LYS A 697 1.15 22.25 -25.23
CA LYS A 697 0.42 21.00 -25.55
C LYS A 697 0.76 20.44 -26.92
N LYS A 698 1.00 21.31 -27.91
CA LYS A 698 1.37 20.90 -29.28
C LYS A 698 2.70 20.12 -29.31
N ALA A 699 3.71 20.59 -28.58
CA ALA A 699 5.02 19.95 -28.55
C ALA A 699 4.94 18.55 -27.91
N LEU A 700 4.22 18.40 -26.78
CA LEU A 700 4.00 17.08 -26.18
C LEU A 700 3.25 16.11 -27.10
N MET A 701 2.25 16.61 -27.83
CA MET A 701 1.51 15.79 -28.79
C MET A 701 2.39 15.39 -29.99
N GLU A 702 3.31 16.26 -30.40
CA GLU A 702 4.31 15.96 -31.43
C GLU A 702 5.23 14.82 -30.99
N VAL A 703 5.74 14.87 -29.74
CA VAL A 703 6.50 13.74 -29.14
C VAL A 703 5.73 12.43 -29.28
N VAL A 704 4.48 12.41 -28.79
CA VAL A 704 3.67 11.18 -28.76
C VAL A 704 3.37 10.69 -30.19
N SER A 705 3.15 11.60 -31.14
CA SER A 705 2.85 11.25 -32.52
C SER A 705 4.05 10.71 -33.31
N GLU A 706 5.26 11.17 -32.99
CA GLU A 706 6.50 10.74 -33.64
C GLU A 706 7.17 9.55 -32.94
N ALA A 707 6.72 9.20 -31.74
CA ALA A 707 7.27 8.11 -30.96
C ALA A 707 6.67 6.75 -31.33
N GLY A 708 7.55 5.82 -31.74
CA GLY A 708 7.23 4.41 -31.98
C GLY A 708 7.90 3.51 -30.95
N GLU A 709 7.11 2.62 -30.33
CA GLU A 709 7.64 1.62 -29.40
C GLU A 709 8.38 0.51 -30.14
N VAL A 710 9.57 0.19 -29.66
CA VAL A 710 10.32 -1.02 -29.99
C VAL A 710 10.11 -2.04 -28.87
N SER A 711 9.23 -3.02 -29.09
CA SER A 711 8.95 -4.08 -28.11
C SER A 711 10.12 -5.08 -28.03
N LEU A 712 10.85 -5.06 -26.91
CA LEU A 712 12.00 -5.96 -26.69
C LEU A 712 11.58 -7.39 -26.34
N ALA A 713 10.37 -7.59 -25.81
CA ALA A 713 9.89 -8.90 -25.40
C ALA A 713 9.80 -9.90 -26.58
N GLU A 714 9.53 -9.39 -27.78
CA GLU A 714 9.42 -10.16 -29.02
C GLU A 714 10.69 -10.04 -29.90
N ASP A 715 11.68 -9.27 -29.46
CA ASP A 715 12.89 -9.01 -30.24
C ASP A 715 13.96 -10.08 -29.98
N GLU A 716 14.18 -10.96 -30.97
CA GLU A 716 15.20 -12.00 -30.87
C GLU A 716 16.61 -11.41 -30.70
N ALA A 717 16.90 -10.23 -31.27
CA ALA A 717 18.18 -9.57 -31.09
C ALA A 717 18.37 -9.13 -29.63
N PHE A 718 17.31 -8.73 -28.93
CA PHE A 718 17.41 -8.36 -27.51
C PHE A 718 17.89 -9.54 -26.67
N LYS A 719 17.32 -10.74 -26.85
CA LYS A 719 17.69 -11.94 -26.10
C LYS A 719 19.16 -12.31 -26.33
N GLU A 720 19.60 -12.30 -27.57
CA GLU A 720 21.00 -12.57 -27.93
C GLU A 720 21.94 -11.54 -27.31
N ARG A 721 21.63 -10.25 -27.46
CA ARG A 721 22.47 -9.16 -26.95
C ARG A 721 22.51 -9.13 -25.43
N TYR A 722 21.39 -9.39 -24.76
CA TYR A 722 21.32 -9.49 -23.30
C TYR A 722 22.30 -10.54 -22.76
N ILE A 723 22.33 -11.73 -23.37
CA ILE A 723 23.26 -12.79 -22.99
C ILE A 723 24.71 -12.36 -23.28
N SER A 724 24.97 -11.76 -24.45
CA SER A 724 26.31 -11.33 -24.84
C SER A 724 26.89 -10.24 -23.93
N TYR A 725 26.04 -9.38 -23.37
CA TYR A 725 26.43 -8.25 -22.53
C TYR A 725 26.41 -8.55 -21.03
N MET A 726 26.22 -9.82 -20.64
CA MET A 726 26.24 -10.27 -19.25
C MET A 726 27.65 -10.18 -18.62
N GLY A 727 28.70 -10.49 -19.40
CA GLY A 727 30.09 -10.24 -19.00
C GLY A 727 30.41 -8.75 -19.00
N PHE A 728 31.40 -8.31 -18.22
CA PHE A 728 31.79 -6.91 -18.10
C PHE A 728 32.46 -6.36 -19.35
#